data_AF-A0A8B8HHS5-F1
#
_entry.id   AF-A0A8B8HHS5-F1
#
_cell.length_a   1.000
_cell.length_b   1.000
_cell.length_c   1.000
_cell.angle_alpha   90.00
_cell.angle_beta   90.00
_cell.angle_gamma   90.00
#
_symmetry.space_group_name_H-M   'P 1'
#
loop_
_entity.id
_entity.type
_entity.pdbx_description
1 polymer ?
#
loop_
_entity_poly.entity_id
_entity_poly.type
_entity_poly.pdbx_seq_one_letter_code
_entity_poly.pdbx_strand_id
1 'polypeptide(L)'
;MRKVNNDSMSPPRAMTLQGAGGREPPAGPARHHTPLDPPSIPRFIKNFTLIRLYLLFLRVISYLHEASLPRARANFNFPKRPLVKLKATVNVFEFRTSTLFRDIKSLLVNAVVQLFVVAKCVVSVTRVRGCGCAVLLLLLSGLCKYSEGKRDDDLHIGGIFPMEGEGGWQGGQACKPAAELALADVNARSDLLSGFKLLLHSNDSKCEPGLGASVMYNLLYNPPQKLLLLAGCSTVCTTVAEAAKMWNLMVLCYGASSPALSDRARFPTLFRTHPSATVHNPTRIKLMQKFGWSRIAILQQAEEVFISTVEDLEAHCKKSGIEIVTRQSFLSDPSDAVRNLRRQDARVIVGLFYVVAARRVLCEVYKHKLYGKSYVWFFIGWYEDNWFETNLEREGLECTADQMREAAEGHLTTEALMWNQNANQTTISGMTSEDFRSRLNEALREAGYNIDGERFPEGYQEAPLAYDAVWAVALAFNKTMEKLEKNGLSLKNFTYTNKKIADDIYEAINSTSFLGVSGLVAFSSQGDRIALTQIEQLTDNHYVKLGYYDTQEDNLTWLDRERWVGGKVPPDRTVVVNELRTVSLSLFACMTALCIAGILAAIGLIVFNIFHRHRRVIQWSHPACNTVMLCGCCVCFGAAIALGVDGRWVQPQHFPGLCAARAWLLAIGFSMAYGAMFTKVWRVHRHTTKPKPETKKRMHGWKLYTMVGGLLVVDVALLTAWQLRDPLQRRVEIFPLEAPRHHDDDVHIRPELEHCESEHNTVWLGVMYGYKGLVLVFGLFLAYETRSVKVRQINDSRYVGMSIYNVVVLCLITAPVTLVIASQQDAAFAFVSLAIVFCCFLSMALIFIPKVIEVIRHPTERAESGRGSGSGSAPADEERYRELVKENEELQKLIAQKEERIRVLKQKLAEREAAAADGVTQDVQDEQI
;
A
#
# COMPACT_ATOMS: atom_id res chain seq x y z
N MET A 1 8.48 43.04 12.67
CA MET A 1 8.38 43.50 14.07
C MET A 1 6.92 43.47 14.50
N ARG A 2 6.58 43.00 15.72
CA ARG A 2 5.31 43.22 16.47
C ARG A 2 3.98 42.84 15.74
N LYS A 3 2.93 42.30 16.37
CA LYS A 3 2.65 41.71 17.71
C LYS A 3 1.53 40.68 17.42
N VAL A 4 1.58 39.43 17.90
CA VAL A 4 1.10 38.99 19.24
C VAL A 4 -0.32 39.50 19.57
N ASN A 5 -1.28 38.58 19.55
CA ASN A 5 -2.28 38.39 20.61
C ASN A 5 -2.80 36.94 20.55
N ASN A 6 -2.74 36.23 21.68
CA ASN A 6 -3.55 35.03 21.96
C ASN A 6 -4.76 35.48 22.79
N ASP A 7 -5.87 34.74 22.76
CA ASP A 7 -6.68 34.60 23.98
C ASP A 7 -7.63 33.39 24.02
N SER A 8 -7.93 32.96 25.26
CA SER A 8 -9.05 32.13 25.73
C SER A 8 -9.57 30.95 24.88
N MET A 9 -8.95 29.79 25.11
CA MET A 9 -9.48 28.42 24.99
C MET A 9 -10.86 28.19 25.68
N SER A 10 -11.79 27.46 25.04
CA SER A 10 -12.87 26.72 25.73
C SER A 10 -13.42 25.55 24.87
N PRO A 11 -13.79 24.37 25.45
CA PRO A 11 -14.17 23.18 24.68
C PRO A 11 -15.68 22.83 24.72
N PRO A 12 -16.25 22.21 23.67
CA PRO A 12 -17.60 21.66 23.69
C PRO A 12 -17.68 20.33 24.48
N ARG A 13 -18.53 20.36 25.51
CA ARG A 13 -19.06 19.27 26.35
C ARG A 13 -18.98 17.84 25.78
N ALA A 14 -18.43 16.92 26.57
CA ALA A 14 -18.78 15.50 26.48
C ALA A 14 -20.23 15.27 26.92
N MET A 15 -20.90 14.25 26.35
CA MET A 15 -22.28 13.88 26.69
C MET A 15 -22.32 12.43 27.17
N THR A 16 -22.70 12.23 28.43
CA THR A 16 -22.87 10.90 29.04
C THR A 16 -24.27 10.36 28.79
N LEU A 17 -24.37 9.08 28.45
CA LEU A 17 -25.62 8.32 28.46
C LEU A 17 -25.40 6.95 29.12
N GLN A 18 -26.25 6.62 30.09
CA GLN A 18 -26.25 5.32 30.78
C GLN A 18 -27.48 4.50 30.37
N GLY A 19 -27.26 3.22 30.10
CA GLY A 19 -28.08 2.14 30.65
C GLY A 19 -29.55 1.98 30.20
N ALA A 20 -29.76 1.37 29.03
CA ALA A 20 -30.84 0.42 28.76
C ALA A 20 -30.46 -0.37 27.48
N GLY A 21 -30.80 -1.64 27.27
CA GLY A 21 -31.43 -2.66 28.12
C GLY A 21 -31.45 -3.97 27.30
N GLY A 22 -31.09 -5.11 27.89
CA GLY A 22 -30.72 -6.31 27.11
C GLY A 22 -31.87 -7.05 26.42
N ARG A 23 -31.63 -7.49 25.17
CA ARG A 23 -32.32 -8.60 24.51
C ARG A 23 -31.33 -9.38 23.65
N GLU A 24 -31.31 -10.70 23.81
CA GLU A 24 -30.47 -11.61 23.01
C GLU A 24 -31.17 -11.98 21.69
N PRO A 25 -30.44 -12.04 20.56
CA PRO A 25 -30.87 -12.78 19.37
C PRO A 25 -30.48 -14.27 19.47
N PRO A 26 -31.19 -15.19 18.81
CA PRO A 26 -31.06 -16.64 19.03
C PRO A 26 -29.82 -17.27 18.38
N ALA A 27 -29.42 -18.43 18.89
CA ALA A 27 -28.28 -19.21 18.38
C ALA A 27 -28.53 -19.79 16.97
N GLY A 28 -27.62 -19.51 16.04
CA GLY A 28 -27.49 -20.18 14.74
C GLY A 28 -26.52 -21.37 14.80
N PRO A 29 -26.58 -22.32 13.84
CA PRO A 29 -25.98 -23.64 14.01
C PRO A 29 -24.45 -23.68 13.91
N ALA A 30 -23.85 -24.61 14.66
CA ALA A 30 -22.43 -24.90 14.63
C ALA A 30 -21.97 -25.35 13.23
N ARG A 31 -20.97 -24.68 12.66
CA ARG A 31 -20.27 -25.17 11.47
C ARG A 31 -19.24 -26.22 11.87
N HIS A 32 -19.24 -27.35 11.15
CA HIS A 32 -18.23 -28.38 11.32
C HIS A 32 -16.82 -27.82 11.06
N HIS A 33 -15.88 -28.11 11.97
CA HIS A 33 -14.46 -28.07 11.63
C HIS A 33 -14.16 -29.26 10.71
N THR A 34 -13.88 -28.99 9.43
CA THR A 34 -13.10 -29.91 8.60
C THR A 34 -11.66 -29.94 9.11
N PRO A 35 -10.97 -31.10 9.06
CA PRO A 35 -9.58 -31.19 9.48
C PRO A 35 -8.69 -30.43 8.49
N LEU A 36 -7.82 -29.57 9.01
CA LEU A 36 -6.69 -29.03 8.25
C LEU A 36 -5.56 -30.06 8.27
N ASP A 37 -5.07 -30.44 7.09
CA ASP A 37 -3.92 -31.33 6.94
C ASP A 37 -2.65 -30.76 7.59
N PRO A 38 -1.77 -31.61 8.13
CA PRO A 38 -0.58 -31.16 8.84
C PRO A 38 0.40 -30.45 7.90
N PRO A 39 0.90 -29.24 8.25
CA PRO A 39 1.88 -28.54 7.44
C PRO A 39 3.18 -29.36 7.35
N SER A 40 3.61 -29.65 6.12
CA SER A 40 4.75 -30.52 5.84
C SER A 40 6.07 -29.87 6.30
N ILE A 41 6.79 -30.56 7.19
CA ILE A 41 7.93 -30.03 7.94
C ILE A 41 9.07 -29.58 6.99
N PRO A 42 9.38 -28.27 6.89
CA PRO A 42 10.54 -27.80 6.13
C PRO A 42 11.85 -28.14 6.85
N ARG A 43 12.93 -28.38 6.08
CA ARG A 43 14.19 -28.99 6.55
C ARG A 43 15.09 -28.08 7.40
N PHE A 44 14.59 -27.46 8.46
CA PHE A 44 15.37 -26.49 9.27
C PHE A 44 16.21 -27.11 10.41
N ILE A 45 16.02 -28.39 10.73
CA ILE A 45 16.67 -29.06 11.90
C ILE A 45 18.17 -29.38 11.67
N LYS A 46 18.68 -29.35 10.43
CA LYS A 46 20.04 -29.86 10.12
C LYS A 46 21.21 -28.88 10.29
N ASN A 47 20.98 -27.57 10.43
CA ASN A 47 22.04 -26.55 10.39
C ASN A 47 22.05 -25.59 11.59
N PHE A 48 22.14 -26.11 12.83
CA PHE A 48 22.51 -25.26 13.97
C PHE A 48 23.87 -25.62 14.57
N THR A 49 24.83 -24.71 14.40
CA THR A 49 26.27 -24.88 14.67
C THR A 49 26.65 -24.77 16.15
N LEU A 50 25.69 -24.86 17.09
CA LEU A 50 25.93 -24.62 18.52
C LEU A 50 27.04 -25.51 19.10
N ILE A 51 27.05 -26.80 18.76
CA ILE A 51 28.08 -27.76 19.19
C ILE A 51 29.44 -27.43 18.58
N ARG A 52 29.49 -26.99 17.30
CA ARG A 52 30.75 -26.54 16.67
C ARG A 52 31.28 -25.26 17.30
N LEU A 53 30.41 -24.30 17.64
CA LEU A 53 30.81 -23.05 18.30
C LEU A 53 31.31 -23.31 19.72
N TYR A 54 30.65 -24.19 20.47
CA TYR A 54 31.07 -24.64 21.80
C TYR A 54 32.44 -25.35 21.75
N LEU A 55 32.67 -26.25 20.79
CA LEU A 55 33.97 -26.92 20.59
C LEU A 55 35.06 -25.97 20.08
N LEU A 56 34.73 -24.95 19.29
CA LEU A 56 35.66 -23.88 18.90
C LEU A 56 36.06 -23.03 20.10
N PHE A 57 35.11 -22.65 20.96
CA PHE A 57 35.38 -21.87 22.17
C PHE A 57 36.27 -22.66 23.15
N LEU A 58 36.01 -23.96 23.32
CA LEU A 58 36.88 -24.86 24.09
C LEU A 58 38.28 -25.00 23.49
N ARG A 59 38.41 -25.04 22.15
CA ARG A 59 39.72 -25.02 21.48
C ARG A 59 40.49 -23.72 21.71
N VAL A 60 39.83 -22.56 21.66
CA VAL A 60 40.46 -21.26 21.95
C VAL A 60 40.95 -21.19 23.41
N ILE A 61 40.16 -21.69 24.36
CA ILE A 61 40.58 -21.79 25.77
C ILE A 61 41.79 -22.72 25.93
N SER A 62 41.85 -23.82 25.18
CA SER A 62 43.02 -24.72 25.18
C SER A 62 44.28 -24.03 24.63
N TYR A 63 44.16 -23.31 23.51
CA TYR A 63 45.28 -22.59 22.87
C TYR A 63 45.85 -21.49 23.78
N LEU A 64 44.98 -20.80 24.54
CA LEU A 64 45.38 -19.78 25.51
C LEU A 64 46.09 -20.36 26.76
N HIS A 65 45.99 -21.67 27.02
CA HIS A 65 46.67 -22.31 28.14
C HIS A 65 48.14 -22.65 27.83
N GLU A 66 48.50 -22.89 26.56
CA GLU A 66 49.89 -23.19 26.17
C GLU A 66 50.75 -21.93 26.02
N ALA A 67 50.13 -20.75 25.84
CA ALA A 67 50.81 -19.49 25.55
C ALA A 67 51.43 -18.77 26.78
N SER A 68 51.99 -19.48 27.77
CA SER A 68 52.56 -18.85 28.97
C SER A 68 53.94 -19.39 29.43
N LEU A 69 54.96 -18.56 29.17
CA LEU A 69 56.35 -18.58 29.67
C LEU A 69 57.31 -19.66 29.08
N PRO A 70 58.64 -19.34 28.97
CA PRO A 70 59.37 -19.70 27.74
C PRO A 70 60.80 -20.27 27.96
N ARG A 71 61.50 -20.59 26.86
CA ARG A 71 62.98 -20.62 26.80
C ARG A 71 63.48 -20.15 25.43
N ALA A 72 64.69 -19.57 25.37
CA ALA A 72 65.08 -18.64 24.31
C ALA A 72 66.41 -18.97 23.60
N ARG A 73 66.52 -18.49 22.35
CA ARG A 73 67.73 -18.05 21.60
C ARG A 73 67.21 -17.34 20.33
N ALA A 74 67.50 -16.06 20.08
CA ALA A 74 68.74 -15.51 19.51
C ALA A 74 68.90 -15.88 18.02
N ASN A 75 69.10 -14.96 17.05
CA ASN A 75 69.47 -13.54 17.11
C ASN A 75 68.89 -12.68 15.94
N PHE A 76 69.19 -11.37 15.95
CA PHE A 76 68.97 -10.34 14.91
C PHE A 76 69.44 -10.77 13.49
N ASN A 77 69.00 -10.20 12.35
CA ASN A 77 68.96 -8.75 12.03
C ASN A 77 68.12 -8.38 10.77
N PHE A 78 67.89 -7.08 10.52
CA PHE A 78 67.33 -6.53 9.24
C PHE A 78 68.47 -6.10 8.28
N PRO A 79 68.30 -6.15 6.94
CA PRO A 79 68.02 -4.89 6.19
C PRO A 79 67.32 -4.99 4.80
N LYS A 80 66.69 -3.86 4.38
CA LYS A 80 66.58 -3.22 3.04
C LYS A 80 66.12 -4.00 1.74
N ARG A 81 65.39 -3.25 0.89
CA ARG A 81 64.95 -3.52 -0.52
C ARG A 81 66.14 -3.35 -1.54
N PRO A 82 66.03 -3.57 -2.89
CA PRO A 82 64.85 -3.68 -3.79
C PRO A 82 64.92 -4.70 -4.98
N LEU A 83 63.99 -4.56 -5.96
CA LEU A 83 63.94 -5.16 -7.35
C LEU A 83 63.38 -6.63 -7.41
N VAL A 84 62.63 -7.10 -8.44
CA VAL A 84 62.07 -6.46 -9.67
C VAL A 84 60.85 -7.22 -10.28
N LYS A 85 59.94 -6.47 -10.95
CA LYS A 85 58.92 -6.79 -12.01
C LYS A 85 58.10 -8.12 -11.99
N LEU A 86 56.77 -7.96 -12.16
CA LEU A 86 56.13 -8.10 -13.50
C LEU A 86 54.94 -7.13 -13.66
N LYS A 87 54.52 -6.84 -14.91
CA LYS A 87 53.45 -5.89 -15.30
C LYS A 87 52.06 -6.59 -15.33
N ALA A 88 50.90 -5.95 -15.19
CA ALA A 88 50.43 -4.55 -15.33
C ALA A 88 49.91 -4.11 -16.72
N THR A 89 48.83 -3.33 -16.70
CA THR A 89 47.73 -3.16 -17.68
C THR A 89 47.80 -1.89 -18.57
N VAL A 90 46.93 -1.86 -19.61
CA VAL A 90 46.17 -0.69 -20.13
C VAL A 90 46.85 0.35 -21.05
N ASN A 91 46.00 1.08 -21.78
CA ASN A 91 46.20 2.25 -22.68
C ASN A 91 46.64 2.00 -24.14
N VAL A 92 46.39 2.87 -25.14
CA VAL A 92 45.33 3.87 -25.52
C VAL A 92 45.94 4.82 -26.59
N PHE A 93 45.17 5.24 -27.62
CA PHE A 93 45.61 6.11 -28.75
C PHE A 93 46.62 5.41 -29.72
N GLU A 94 46.92 5.88 -30.94
CA GLU A 94 46.94 7.25 -31.48
C GLU A 94 46.45 7.38 -32.96
N PHE A 95 46.83 8.47 -33.66
CA PHE A 95 46.14 9.09 -34.81
C PHE A 95 47.09 9.23 -36.02
N ARG A 96 46.59 9.15 -37.27
CA ARG A 96 47.33 9.73 -38.42
C ARG A 96 46.46 10.14 -39.60
N THR A 97 46.78 11.31 -40.14
CA THR A 97 46.27 11.92 -41.39
C THR A 97 47.08 11.42 -42.61
N SER A 98 46.82 11.76 -43.88
CA SER A 98 46.14 12.94 -44.48
C SER A 98 45.75 12.71 -45.96
N THR A 99 44.92 13.63 -46.53
CA THR A 99 44.84 14.02 -47.97
C THR A 99 44.42 12.93 -48.99
N LEU A 100 43.71 13.15 -50.11
CA LEU A 100 43.23 14.32 -50.89
C LEU A 100 42.02 13.80 -51.74
N PHE A 101 40.95 14.48 -52.19
CA PHE A 101 40.39 15.86 -52.12
C PHE A 101 38.83 15.76 -52.24
N ARG A 102 37.99 16.75 -51.90
CA ARG A 102 37.38 17.83 -52.75
C ARG A 102 36.75 17.40 -54.08
N ASP A 103 35.59 17.91 -54.52
CA ASP A 103 34.72 19.03 -54.06
C ASP A 103 33.25 18.76 -54.53
N ILE A 104 32.16 19.46 -54.14
CA ILE A 104 31.96 20.67 -53.32
C ILE A 104 30.59 20.61 -52.59
N LYS A 105 30.39 21.45 -51.56
CA LYS A 105 29.06 21.70 -50.94
C LYS A 105 28.31 22.84 -51.65
N SER A 106 27.01 22.66 -51.85
CA SER A 106 25.94 23.70 -51.88
C SER A 106 26.18 25.02 -52.65
N LEU A 107 25.43 25.19 -53.75
CA LEU A 107 24.54 26.36 -53.87
C LEU A 107 23.15 25.87 -53.37
N LEU A 108 22.46 26.42 -52.36
CA LEU A 108 22.45 27.75 -51.71
C LEU A 108 21.72 28.81 -52.55
N VAL A 109 20.87 29.61 -51.87
CA VAL A 109 19.95 30.66 -52.39
C VAL A 109 18.71 30.06 -53.10
N ASN A 110 17.45 30.13 -52.62
CA ASN A 110 16.67 31.02 -51.73
C ASN A 110 16.04 32.25 -52.43
N ALA A 111 14.69 32.22 -52.60
CA ALA A 111 13.88 33.13 -53.46
C ALA A 111 14.30 33.06 -54.96
N VAL A 112 13.50 33.33 -56.00
CA VAL A 112 12.31 34.16 -56.29
C VAL A 112 11.54 33.41 -57.44
N VAL A 113 10.22 33.23 -57.53
CA VAL A 113 9.04 33.79 -56.81
C VAL A 113 7.81 32.82 -56.82
N GLN A 114 6.61 33.36 -56.58
CA GLN A 114 5.23 32.88 -56.72
C GLN A 114 4.82 32.33 -58.13
N LEU A 115 3.61 31.85 -58.45
CA LEU A 115 2.28 31.75 -57.77
C LEU A 115 1.42 30.65 -58.47
N PHE A 116 0.42 30.07 -57.78
CA PHE A 116 -0.87 29.61 -58.40
C PHE A 116 -0.84 28.41 -59.42
N VAL A 117 -1.93 27.69 -59.76
CA VAL A 117 -3.25 27.44 -59.11
C VAL A 117 -3.94 26.18 -59.71
N VAL A 118 -4.73 25.45 -58.90
CA VAL A 118 -5.92 24.61 -59.26
C VAL A 118 -5.80 23.38 -60.21
N ALA A 119 -6.69 22.40 -59.95
CA ALA A 119 -7.21 21.35 -60.86
C ALA A 119 -6.32 20.15 -61.24
N LYS A 120 -6.86 18.95 -61.52
CA LYS A 120 -8.09 18.25 -61.04
C LYS A 120 -8.08 16.82 -61.63
N CYS A 121 -8.70 15.84 -60.94
CA CYS A 121 -9.12 14.52 -61.45
C CYS A 121 -7.98 13.57 -61.96
N VAL A 122 -7.90 12.27 -61.65
CA VAL A 122 -8.88 11.16 -61.49
C VAL A 122 -9.41 10.64 -62.84
N VAL A 123 -9.53 9.30 -62.96
CA VAL A 123 -10.01 8.51 -64.13
C VAL A 123 -8.96 8.35 -65.26
N SER A 124 -8.69 7.17 -65.88
CA SER A 124 -9.21 5.80 -65.69
C SER A 124 -8.15 4.71 -65.91
N VAL A 125 -8.45 3.51 -65.41
CA VAL A 125 -7.93 2.23 -65.92
C VAL A 125 -8.89 1.63 -66.97
N THR A 126 -8.34 0.80 -67.87
CA THR A 126 -9.00 -0.09 -68.86
C THR A 126 -9.93 0.51 -69.94
N ARG A 127 -9.78 -0.04 -71.15
CA ARG A 127 -10.39 0.38 -72.42
C ARG A 127 -11.10 -0.82 -73.04
N VAL A 128 -12.41 -0.75 -73.23
CA VAL A 128 -13.21 -1.78 -73.93
C VAL A 128 -13.80 -1.20 -75.22
N ARG A 129 -14.13 -2.07 -76.18
CA ARG A 129 -14.45 -1.75 -77.59
C ARG A 129 -15.93 -1.41 -77.81
N GLY A 130 -16.22 -0.62 -78.86
CA GLY A 130 -17.46 -0.79 -79.64
C GLY A 130 -18.06 0.50 -80.24
N CYS A 131 -18.44 0.43 -81.53
CA CYS A 131 -19.20 1.42 -82.33
C CYS A 131 -20.35 2.11 -81.56
N GLY A 132 -20.70 3.37 -81.78
CA GLY A 132 -20.88 4.07 -83.06
C GLY A 132 -22.35 4.51 -83.22
N CYS A 133 -22.59 5.66 -83.89
CA CYS A 133 -23.91 6.21 -84.32
C CYS A 133 -24.75 7.07 -83.33
N ALA A 134 -25.64 7.86 -83.94
CA ALA A 134 -26.75 8.65 -83.37
C ALA A 134 -26.43 9.90 -82.52
N VAL A 135 -25.67 10.85 -83.06
CA VAL A 135 -26.05 12.27 -82.90
C VAL A 135 -27.24 12.54 -83.82
N LEU A 136 -28.38 12.98 -83.26
CA LEU A 136 -29.46 13.81 -83.85
C LEU A 136 -30.84 13.45 -83.24
N LEU A 137 -31.17 13.98 -82.05
CA LEU A 137 -32.56 14.15 -81.56
C LEU A 137 -32.65 15.00 -80.27
N LEU A 138 -32.00 16.16 -80.27
CA LEU A 138 -32.22 17.21 -79.25
C LEU A 138 -32.80 18.45 -79.90
N LEU A 139 -34.13 18.60 -79.79
CA LEU A 139 -34.96 19.82 -79.78
C LEU A 139 -36.43 19.41 -80.07
N LEU A 140 -37.40 20.11 -79.46
CA LEU A 140 -38.85 19.95 -79.63
C LEU A 140 -39.55 18.75 -78.95
N SER A 141 -39.24 18.53 -77.68
CA SER A 141 -40.30 18.49 -76.65
C SER A 141 -39.75 19.12 -75.37
N GLY A 142 -40.53 19.75 -74.50
CA GLY A 142 -41.95 20.12 -74.57
C GLY A 142 -42.30 20.77 -73.23
N LEU A 143 -42.98 21.92 -73.23
CA LEU A 143 -43.23 22.68 -72.00
C LEU A 143 -44.20 21.96 -71.06
N CYS A 144 -43.66 21.12 -70.19
CA CYS A 144 -44.38 20.47 -69.09
C CYS A 144 -43.65 20.69 -67.76
N LYS A 145 -43.43 21.97 -67.40
CA LYS A 145 -43.26 22.30 -65.98
C LYS A 145 -44.61 22.08 -65.31
N TYR A 146 -44.79 20.93 -64.68
CA TYR A 146 -45.91 20.69 -63.78
C TYR A 146 -45.82 21.72 -62.64
N SER A 147 -46.66 22.75 -62.72
CA SER A 147 -46.76 23.76 -61.67
C SER A 147 -47.51 23.13 -60.50
N GLU A 148 -46.80 22.60 -59.52
CA GLU A 148 -47.38 22.34 -58.20
C GLU A 148 -47.94 23.66 -57.67
N GLY A 149 -49.26 23.81 -57.77
CA GLY A 149 -49.95 24.97 -57.23
C GLY A 149 -49.78 24.95 -55.71
N LYS A 150 -49.18 26.02 -55.16
CA LYS A 150 -49.18 26.27 -53.72
C LYS A 150 -50.60 26.09 -53.19
N ARG A 151 -50.81 25.09 -52.34
CA ARG A 151 -51.90 25.13 -51.37
C ARG A 151 -51.50 26.16 -50.34
N ASP A 152 -52.44 27.00 -49.91
CA ASP A 152 -52.12 28.16 -49.08
C ASP A 152 -51.96 27.80 -47.59
N ASP A 153 -51.72 26.51 -47.30
CA ASP A 153 -52.01 25.81 -46.04
C ASP A 153 -50.81 25.07 -45.42
N ASP A 154 -49.62 25.25 -45.99
CA ASP A 154 -48.41 24.64 -45.45
C ASP A 154 -47.88 25.42 -44.22
N LEU A 155 -47.51 24.69 -43.17
CA LEU A 155 -46.75 25.16 -42.00
C LEU A 155 -45.30 24.68 -42.15
N HIS A 156 -44.32 25.55 -41.93
CA HIS A 156 -42.92 25.21 -42.18
C HIS A 156 -42.06 25.28 -40.92
N ILE A 157 -41.19 24.27 -40.75
CA ILE A 157 -40.16 24.22 -39.71
C ILE A 157 -38.77 24.03 -40.34
N GLY A 158 -37.73 24.54 -39.68
CA GLY A 158 -36.34 24.37 -40.11
C GLY A 158 -35.69 23.16 -39.43
N GLY A 159 -34.75 22.51 -40.13
CA GLY A 159 -34.01 21.36 -39.61
C GLY A 159 -32.51 21.50 -39.80
N ILE A 160 -31.75 21.26 -38.73
CA ILE A 160 -30.30 21.39 -38.68
C ILE A 160 -29.73 20.06 -38.18
N PHE A 161 -29.44 19.17 -39.14
CA PHE A 161 -29.03 17.78 -38.89
C PHE A 161 -27.53 17.61 -39.21
N PRO A 162 -26.72 16.95 -38.36
CA PRO A 162 -25.34 16.64 -38.71
C PRO A 162 -25.29 15.30 -39.46
N MET A 163 -25.08 15.34 -40.78
CA MET A 163 -25.10 14.15 -41.65
C MET A 163 -23.69 13.61 -41.92
N GLU A 164 -22.78 14.50 -42.35
CA GLU A 164 -21.38 14.20 -42.65
C GLU A 164 -20.45 14.83 -41.60
N GLY A 165 -19.16 14.47 -41.58
CA GLY A 165 -18.16 15.14 -40.75
C GLY A 165 -16.87 14.33 -40.61
N GLU A 166 -15.78 14.99 -40.20
CA GLU A 166 -14.55 14.34 -39.72
C GLU A 166 -14.42 14.43 -38.18
N GLY A 167 -15.39 15.05 -37.51
CA GLY A 167 -15.47 15.19 -36.05
C GLY A 167 -16.85 15.67 -35.58
N GLY A 168 -17.10 15.54 -34.28
CA GLY A 168 -18.43 15.75 -33.69
C GLY A 168 -19.32 14.50 -33.77
N TRP A 169 -20.63 14.68 -33.60
CA TRP A 169 -21.65 13.61 -33.63
C TRP A 169 -22.44 13.69 -34.94
N GLN A 170 -22.45 12.62 -35.75
CA GLN A 170 -23.14 12.56 -37.05
C GLN A 170 -24.53 11.91 -36.94
N GLY A 171 -25.21 12.08 -35.79
CA GLY A 171 -26.50 11.45 -35.51
C GLY A 171 -27.69 11.88 -36.40
N GLY A 172 -27.49 12.83 -37.31
CA GLY A 172 -28.48 13.14 -38.34
C GLY A 172 -28.78 11.95 -39.26
N GLN A 173 -27.85 11.01 -39.41
CA GLN A 173 -27.98 9.82 -40.28
C GLN A 173 -29.23 8.99 -39.96
N ALA A 174 -29.54 8.73 -38.68
CA ALA A 174 -30.80 8.11 -38.26
C ALA A 174 -31.88 9.13 -37.82
N CYS A 175 -31.50 10.25 -37.21
CA CYS A 175 -32.47 11.22 -36.70
C CYS A 175 -33.26 11.95 -37.82
N LYS A 176 -32.69 12.14 -39.02
CA LYS A 176 -33.40 12.75 -40.15
C LYS A 176 -34.51 11.81 -40.69
N PRO A 177 -34.24 10.54 -41.06
CA PRO A 177 -35.30 9.59 -41.41
C PRO A 177 -36.38 9.45 -40.33
N ALA A 178 -36.01 9.44 -39.05
CA ALA A 178 -36.98 9.38 -37.95
C ALA A 178 -37.88 10.63 -37.88
N ALA A 179 -37.34 11.83 -38.08
CA ALA A 179 -38.14 13.05 -38.18
C ALA A 179 -39.05 13.05 -39.43
N GLU A 180 -38.60 12.48 -40.55
CA GLU A 180 -39.39 12.35 -41.79
C GLU A 180 -40.54 11.33 -41.65
N LEU A 181 -40.31 10.21 -40.95
CA LEU A 181 -41.38 9.27 -40.55
C LEU A 181 -42.42 9.95 -39.65
N ALA A 182 -42.01 10.74 -38.66
CA ALA A 182 -42.93 11.48 -37.80
C ALA A 182 -43.76 12.51 -38.59
N LEU A 183 -43.17 13.18 -39.58
CA LEU A 183 -43.90 14.11 -40.46
C LEU A 183 -44.93 13.39 -41.33
N ALA A 184 -44.62 12.17 -41.81
CA ALA A 184 -45.61 11.36 -42.52
C ALA A 184 -46.79 10.99 -41.62
N ASP A 185 -46.51 10.50 -40.40
CA ASP A 185 -47.53 10.05 -39.44
C ASP A 185 -48.40 11.23 -38.93
N VAL A 186 -47.80 12.38 -38.65
CA VAL A 186 -48.52 13.61 -38.24
C VAL A 186 -49.43 14.12 -39.37
N ASN A 187 -48.94 14.19 -40.61
CA ASN A 187 -49.73 14.68 -41.74
C ASN A 187 -50.78 13.68 -42.25
N ALA A 188 -50.72 12.42 -41.83
CA ALA A 188 -51.73 11.40 -42.15
C ALA A 188 -52.97 11.50 -41.24
N ARG A 189 -52.86 12.18 -40.08
CA ARG A 189 -53.96 12.38 -39.14
C ARG A 189 -54.84 13.56 -39.54
N SER A 190 -56.13 13.33 -39.65
CA SER A 190 -57.13 14.37 -39.92
C SER A 190 -57.62 15.11 -38.66
N ASP A 191 -57.30 14.59 -37.47
CA ASP A 191 -57.65 15.17 -36.16
C ASP A 191 -56.56 16.06 -35.55
N LEU A 192 -55.41 16.19 -36.24
CA LEU A 192 -54.24 16.95 -35.79
C LEU A 192 -53.85 17.96 -36.88
N LEU A 193 -53.66 19.23 -36.52
CA LEU A 193 -53.38 20.34 -37.46
C LEU A 193 -54.42 20.45 -38.60
N SER A 194 -55.70 20.24 -38.29
CA SER A 194 -56.79 20.17 -39.27
C SER A 194 -56.81 21.38 -40.22
N GLY A 195 -56.68 21.12 -41.52
CA GLY A 195 -56.62 22.16 -42.56
C GLY A 195 -55.22 22.70 -42.86
N PHE A 196 -54.16 22.12 -42.30
CA PHE A 196 -52.77 22.50 -42.53
C PHE A 196 -51.89 21.27 -42.84
N LYS A 197 -50.69 21.51 -43.38
CA LYS A 197 -49.67 20.45 -43.60
C LYS A 197 -48.31 20.89 -43.04
N LEU A 198 -47.68 20.08 -42.20
CA LEU A 198 -46.36 20.37 -41.61
C LEU A 198 -45.23 19.91 -42.55
N LEU A 199 -44.34 20.82 -42.92
CA LEU A 199 -43.20 20.60 -43.82
C LEU A 199 -41.86 21.00 -43.18
N LEU A 200 -40.85 20.14 -43.32
CA LEU A 200 -39.50 20.34 -42.80
C LEU A 200 -38.51 20.76 -43.89
N HIS A 201 -37.75 21.81 -43.61
CA HIS A 201 -36.66 22.31 -44.46
C HIS A 201 -35.32 21.99 -43.79
N SER A 202 -34.73 20.83 -44.12
CA SER A 202 -33.49 20.33 -43.50
C SER A 202 -32.23 20.65 -44.31
N ASN A 203 -31.12 20.98 -43.63
CA ASN A 203 -29.78 21.07 -44.22
C ASN A 203 -28.71 20.46 -43.28
N ASP A 204 -27.57 20.07 -43.85
CA ASP A 204 -26.44 19.50 -43.10
C ASP A 204 -25.63 20.58 -42.37
N SER A 205 -25.32 20.33 -41.09
CA SER A 205 -24.51 21.20 -40.23
C SER A 205 -23.14 20.65 -39.85
N LYS A 206 -22.84 19.38 -40.19
CA LYS A 206 -21.57 18.68 -39.89
C LYS A 206 -21.06 18.74 -38.44
N CYS A 207 -21.97 18.94 -37.49
CA CYS A 207 -21.68 19.22 -36.08
C CYS A 207 -20.84 20.52 -35.82
N GLU A 208 -20.63 21.37 -36.84
CA GLU A 208 -19.81 22.58 -36.76
C GLU A 208 -20.65 23.83 -36.44
N PRO A 209 -20.32 24.61 -35.38
CA PRO A 209 -21.02 25.86 -35.05
C PRO A 209 -21.13 26.86 -36.20
N GLY A 210 -20.05 27.05 -36.97
CA GLY A 210 -20.02 28.01 -38.08
C GLY A 210 -20.95 27.62 -39.23
N LEU A 211 -20.95 26.34 -39.62
CA LEU A 211 -21.85 25.82 -40.64
C LEU A 211 -23.30 25.80 -40.13
N GLY A 212 -23.53 25.38 -38.88
CA GLY A 212 -24.85 25.42 -38.25
C GLY A 212 -25.47 26.82 -38.20
N ALA A 213 -24.69 27.85 -37.89
CA ALA A 213 -25.12 29.25 -37.96
C ALA A 213 -25.43 29.70 -39.40
N SER A 214 -24.60 29.31 -40.38
CA SER A 214 -24.84 29.58 -41.81
C SER A 214 -26.14 28.93 -42.30
N VAL A 215 -26.38 27.67 -41.92
CA VAL A 215 -27.60 26.92 -42.20
C VAL A 215 -28.82 27.59 -41.56
N MET A 216 -28.72 28.02 -40.31
CA MET A 216 -29.78 28.79 -39.65
C MET A 216 -30.10 30.07 -40.43
N TYR A 217 -29.10 30.89 -40.77
CA TYR A 217 -29.35 32.13 -41.55
C TYR A 217 -29.96 31.85 -42.93
N ASN A 218 -29.53 30.80 -43.62
CA ASN A 218 -30.13 30.35 -44.87
C ASN A 218 -31.62 29.99 -44.68
N LEU A 219 -31.95 29.22 -43.63
CA LEU A 219 -33.33 28.87 -43.30
C LEU A 219 -34.17 30.09 -42.89
N LEU A 220 -33.61 31.09 -42.20
CA LEU A 220 -34.36 32.25 -41.73
C LEU A 220 -34.65 33.29 -42.82
N TYR A 221 -33.65 33.62 -43.65
CA TYR A 221 -33.76 34.69 -44.64
C TYR A 221 -34.36 34.26 -45.98
N ASN A 222 -34.29 32.97 -46.35
CA ASN A 222 -34.92 32.47 -47.57
C ASN A 222 -36.35 31.96 -47.31
N PRO A 223 -37.33 32.34 -48.15
CA PRO A 223 -38.71 31.88 -48.01
C PRO A 223 -38.83 30.37 -48.24
N PRO A 224 -39.86 29.71 -47.69
CA PRO A 224 -40.91 30.28 -46.84
C PRO A 224 -40.41 30.56 -45.41
N GLN A 225 -41.19 31.30 -44.61
CA GLN A 225 -40.84 31.59 -43.21
C GLN A 225 -41.00 30.34 -42.33
N LYS A 226 -40.11 30.14 -41.33
CA LYS A 226 -40.15 28.99 -40.43
C LYS A 226 -40.76 29.39 -39.08
N LEU A 227 -41.52 28.48 -38.47
CA LEU A 227 -42.18 28.67 -37.16
C LEU A 227 -41.29 28.25 -35.97
N LEU A 228 -40.42 27.26 -36.19
CA LEU A 228 -39.58 26.62 -35.19
C LEU A 228 -38.35 26.00 -35.87
N LEU A 229 -37.24 25.85 -35.13
CA LEU A 229 -36.03 25.17 -35.59
C LEU A 229 -35.79 23.87 -34.81
N LEU A 230 -35.59 22.76 -35.52
CA LEU A 230 -35.04 21.52 -34.98
C LEU A 230 -33.51 21.53 -35.15
N ALA A 231 -32.77 21.18 -34.11
CA ALA A 231 -31.30 21.10 -34.17
C ALA A 231 -30.76 19.88 -33.41
N GLY A 232 -29.68 19.30 -33.93
CA GLY A 232 -29.09 18.06 -33.39
C GLY A 232 -28.11 18.29 -32.25
N CYS A 233 -26.82 18.30 -32.59
CA CYS A 233 -25.70 18.30 -31.65
C CYS A 233 -25.64 19.53 -30.72
N SER A 234 -25.04 19.33 -29.53
CA SER A 234 -24.87 20.36 -28.50
C SER A 234 -24.24 21.66 -29.00
N THR A 235 -23.12 21.61 -29.73
CA THR A 235 -22.34 22.78 -30.15
C THR A 235 -23.11 23.70 -31.11
N VAL A 236 -23.85 23.11 -32.05
CA VAL A 236 -24.74 23.85 -32.95
C VAL A 236 -25.98 24.32 -32.20
N CYS A 237 -26.57 23.52 -31.31
CA CYS A 237 -27.69 23.94 -30.47
C CYS A 237 -27.38 25.16 -29.61
N THR A 238 -26.20 25.23 -28.98
CA THR A 238 -25.71 26.42 -28.26
C THR A 238 -25.76 27.65 -29.17
N THR A 239 -25.16 27.55 -30.37
CA THR A 239 -25.05 28.67 -31.31
C THR A 239 -26.42 29.12 -31.87
N VAL A 240 -27.26 28.15 -32.24
CA VAL A 240 -28.59 28.38 -32.82
C VAL A 240 -29.56 28.96 -31.79
N ALA A 241 -29.58 28.44 -30.55
CA ALA A 241 -30.46 28.94 -29.50
C ALA A 241 -30.02 30.30 -28.92
N GLU A 242 -28.70 30.56 -28.84
CA GLU A 242 -28.17 31.89 -28.48
C GLU A 242 -28.63 32.96 -29.47
N ALA A 243 -28.72 32.62 -30.77
CA ALA A 243 -29.20 33.51 -31.82
C ALA A 243 -30.74 33.59 -31.93
N ALA A 244 -31.46 32.46 -31.81
CA ALA A 244 -32.89 32.36 -32.15
C ALA A 244 -33.81 33.29 -31.33
N LYS A 245 -33.42 33.61 -30.09
CA LYS A 245 -34.12 34.57 -29.23
C LYS A 245 -34.27 35.96 -29.87
N MET A 246 -33.37 36.35 -30.79
CA MET A 246 -33.44 37.63 -31.53
C MET A 246 -34.54 37.66 -32.60
N TRP A 247 -35.02 36.49 -33.04
CA TRP A 247 -36.13 36.33 -34.01
C TRP A 247 -37.40 35.79 -33.34
N ASN A 248 -37.49 35.84 -32.01
CA ASN A 248 -38.56 35.23 -31.20
C ASN A 248 -38.83 33.76 -31.55
N LEU A 249 -37.81 33.02 -31.99
CA LEU A 249 -37.96 31.64 -32.45
C LEU A 249 -37.72 30.62 -31.34
N MET A 250 -38.59 29.61 -31.30
CA MET A 250 -38.39 28.40 -30.51
C MET A 250 -37.38 27.48 -31.19
N VAL A 251 -36.52 26.85 -30.38
CA VAL A 251 -35.56 25.83 -30.82
C VAL A 251 -35.81 24.56 -30.02
N LEU A 252 -36.10 23.45 -30.70
CA LEU A 252 -36.26 22.14 -30.07
C LEU A 252 -35.08 21.25 -30.48
N CYS A 253 -34.18 21.00 -29.53
CA CYS A 253 -32.98 20.21 -29.78
C CYS A 253 -33.23 18.72 -29.51
N TYR A 254 -32.96 17.86 -30.50
CA TYR A 254 -33.24 16.41 -30.40
C TYR A 254 -32.02 15.57 -30.00
N GLY A 255 -30.80 16.11 -30.09
CA GLY A 255 -29.54 15.41 -29.80
C GLY A 255 -28.55 16.17 -28.90
N ALA A 256 -29.02 17.19 -28.17
CA ALA A 256 -28.15 18.11 -27.44
C ALA A 256 -28.12 17.79 -25.94
N SER A 257 -27.07 17.10 -25.48
CA SER A 257 -26.88 16.67 -24.10
C SER A 257 -26.19 17.69 -23.17
N SER A 258 -25.59 18.78 -23.71
CA SER A 258 -24.77 19.72 -22.91
C SER A 258 -25.54 20.32 -21.72
N PRO A 259 -25.01 20.25 -20.49
CA PRO A 259 -25.56 20.94 -19.32
C PRO A 259 -25.72 22.45 -19.48
N ALA A 260 -24.87 23.10 -20.30
CA ALA A 260 -24.89 24.54 -20.49
C ALA A 260 -26.21 25.06 -21.08
N LEU A 261 -26.97 24.22 -21.79
CA LEU A 261 -28.22 24.58 -22.45
C LEU A 261 -29.40 24.75 -21.48
N SER A 262 -29.30 24.26 -20.24
CA SER A 262 -30.31 24.43 -19.19
C SER A 262 -30.40 25.86 -18.63
N ASP A 263 -29.46 26.75 -19.00
CA ASP A 263 -29.45 28.15 -18.59
C ASP A 263 -30.54 28.96 -19.31
N ARG A 264 -31.68 29.12 -18.65
CA ARG A 264 -32.83 29.92 -19.12
C ARG A 264 -32.53 31.41 -19.34
N ALA A 265 -31.51 31.99 -18.71
CA ALA A 265 -31.14 33.39 -18.94
C ALA A 265 -30.41 33.57 -20.28
N ARG A 266 -29.63 32.55 -20.70
CA ARG A 266 -28.99 32.52 -22.03
C ARG A 266 -29.91 31.97 -23.11
N PHE A 267 -30.67 30.91 -22.82
CA PHE A 267 -31.47 30.13 -23.77
C PHE A 267 -32.97 30.14 -23.42
N PRO A 268 -33.64 31.31 -23.45
CA PRO A 268 -35.03 31.43 -23.02
C PRO A 268 -36.04 30.68 -23.91
N THR A 269 -35.71 30.44 -25.18
CA THR A 269 -36.60 29.81 -26.19
C THR A 269 -36.20 28.38 -26.58
N LEU A 270 -35.28 27.76 -25.84
CA LEU A 270 -34.83 26.38 -26.07
C LEU A 270 -35.73 25.36 -25.35
N PHE A 271 -35.98 24.22 -25.98
CA PHE A 271 -36.40 22.98 -25.33
C PHE A 271 -35.56 21.83 -25.90
N ARG A 272 -35.55 20.66 -25.25
CA ARG A 272 -34.91 19.46 -25.82
C ARG A 272 -35.61 18.16 -25.44
N THR A 273 -35.78 17.28 -26.43
CA THR A 273 -36.23 15.89 -26.19
C THR A 273 -35.08 14.98 -25.76
N HIS A 274 -33.82 15.39 -25.98
CA HIS A 274 -32.66 14.75 -25.35
C HIS A 274 -32.56 15.16 -23.86
N PRO A 275 -32.40 14.23 -22.90
CA PRO A 275 -32.11 14.56 -21.50
C PRO A 275 -30.77 15.30 -21.32
N SER A 276 -30.62 16.08 -20.26
CA SER A 276 -29.33 16.70 -19.89
C SER A 276 -28.35 15.66 -19.34
N ALA A 277 -27.07 15.77 -19.66
CA ALA A 277 -26.02 14.88 -19.13
C ALA A 277 -25.89 14.92 -17.59
N THR A 278 -26.40 15.97 -16.93
CA THR A 278 -26.46 16.05 -15.46
C THR A 278 -27.43 15.04 -14.84
N VAL A 279 -28.40 14.48 -15.60
CA VAL A 279 -29.38 13.51 -15.07
C VAL A 279 -28.70 12.26 -14.47
N HIS A 280 -27.52 11.90 -14.97
CA HIS A 280 -26.73 10.78 -14.46
C HIS A 280 -26.08 11.04 -13.10
N ASN A 281 -25.85 12.30 -12.72
CA ASN A 281 -25.08 12.64 -11.52
C ASN A 281 -25.84 12.34 -10.22
N PRO A 282 -27.13 12.72 -10.04
CA PRO A 282 -27.94 12.23 -8.93
C PRO A 282 -27.95 10.70 -8.80
N THR A 283 -28.08 9.98 -9.93
CA THR A 283 -28.06 8.51 -9.98
C THR A 283 -26.74 7.93 -9.47
N ARG A 284 -25.60 8.48 -9.92
CA ARG A 284 -24.25 8.07 -9.46
C ARG A 284 -24.07 8.29 -7.96
N ILE A 285 -24.54 9.44 -7.44
CA ILE A 285 -24.51 9.74 -6.00
C ILE A 285 -25.36 8.74 -5.21
N LYS A 286 -26.57 8.42 -5.68
CA LYS A 286 -27.46 7.46 -5.01
C LYS A 286 -26.84 6.05 -4.97
N LEU A 287 -26.12 5.65 -6.04
CA LEU A 287 -25.35 4.40 -6.08
C LEU A 287 -24.17 4.40 -5.11
N MET A 288 -23.39 5.48 -5.05
CA MET A 288 -22.31 5.64 -4.07
C MET A 288 -22.85 5.54 -2.63
N GLN A 289 -24.01 6.13 -2.36
CA GLN A 289 -24.70 6.00 -1.07
C GLN A 289 -25.19 4.55 -0.79
N LYS A 290 -25.81 3.86 -1.77
CA LYS A 290 -26.23 2.44 -1.62
C LYS A 290 -25.06 1.52 -1.27
N PHE A 291 -23.91 1.72 -1.93
CA PHE A 291 -22.72 0.87 -1.75
C PHE A 291 -21.75 1.36 -0.66
N GLY A 292 -22.04 2.48 0.02
CA GLY A 292 -21.22 3.02 1.10
C GLY A 292 -19.89 3.65 0.65
N TRP A 293 -19.76 4.02 -0.62
CA TRP A 293 -18.56 4.66 -1.17
C TRP A 293 -18.54 6.15 -0.80
N SER A 294 -17.51 6.56 -0.07
CA SER A 294 -17.32 7.94 0.41
C SER A 294 -16.16 8.67 -0.29
N ARG A 295 -15.40 7.98 -1.14
CA ARG A 295 -14.17 8.46 -1.76
C ARG A 295 -14.08 8.01 -3.22
N ILE A 296 -14.00 8.94 -4.16
CA ILE A 296 -14.03 8.67 -5.61
C ILE A 296 -12.90 9.42 -6.36
N ALA A 297 -12.64 9.02 -7.60
CA ALA A 297 -11.82 9.78 -8.55
C ALA A 297 -12.58 10.03 -9.86
N ILE A 298 -12.18 11.05 -10.61
CA ILE A 298 -12.82 11.46 -11.86
C ILE A 298 -11.79 11.50 -12.98
N LEU A 299 -12.10 10.88 -14.12
CA LEU A 299 -11.31 10.90 -15.35
C LEU A 299 -12.16 11.40 -16.51
N GLN A 300 -11.81 12.55 -17.08
CA GLN A 300 -12.58 13.17 -18.16
C GLN A 300 -11.73 13.46 -19.41
N GLN A 301 -12.37 13.43 -20.58
CA GLN A 301 -11.87 14.08 -21.78
C GLN A 301 -12.15 15.61 -21.68
N ALA A 302 -11.33 16.42 -22.34
CA ALA A 302 -11.38 17.88 -22.29
C ALA A 302 -12.48 18.51 -23.19
N GLU A 303 -13.69 17.94 -23.18
CA GLU A 303 -14.85 18.43 -23.96
C GLU A 303 -15.80 19.26 -23.08
N GLU A 304 -16.46 20.28 -23.64
CA GLU A 304 -17.42 21.16 -22.94
C GLU A 304 -18.48 20.36 -22.15
N VAL A 305 -19.05 19.34 -22.77
CA VAL A 305 -20.11 18.48 -22.18
C VAL A 305 -19.58 17.72 -20.95
N PHE A 306 -18.36 17.20 -21.00
CA PHE A 306 -17.78 16.45 -19.88
C PHE A 306 -17.25 17.37 -18.78
N ILE A 307 -16.67 18.53 -19.12
CA ILE A 307 -16.22 19.55 -18.16
C ILE A 307 -17.40 20.00 -17.29
N SER A 308 -18.49 20.45 -17.92
CA SER A 308 -19.70 20.92 -17.21
C SER A 308 -20.42 19.80 -16.44
N THR A 309 -20.44 18.57 -16.96
CA THR A 309 -20.97 17.41 -16.22
C THR A 309 -20.15 17.07 -14.97
N VAL A 310 -18.82 17.30 -14.99
CA VAL A 310 -17.97 17.10 -13.80
C VAL A 310 -18.16 18.21 -12.76
N GLU A 311 -18.33 19.48 -13.18
CA GLU A 311 -18.55 20.60 -12.26
C GLU A 311 -19.87 20.46 -11.48
N ASP A 312 -20.92 19.94 -12.13
CA ASP A 312 -22.17 19.54 -11.47
C ASP A 312 -21.95 18.35 -10.50
N LEU A 313 -21.21 17.32 -10.93
CA LEU A 313 -20.88 16.17 -10.08
C LEU A 313 -20.06 16.57 -8.84
N GLU A 314 -19.13 17.51 -8.96
CA GLU A 314 -18.35 18.07 -7.85
C GLU A 314 -19.26 18.77 -6.82
N ALA A 315 -20.22 19.58 -7.28
CA ALA A 315 -21.21 20.22 -6.42
C ALA A 315 -22.11 19.19 -5.70
N HIS A 316 -22.53 18.14 -6.40
CA HIS A 316 -23.32 17.04 -5.86
C HIS A 316 -22.55 16.16 -4.86
N CYS A 317 -21.27 15.84 -5.11
CA CYS A 317 -20.41 15.14 -4.16
C CYS A 317 -20.22 15.95 -2.88
N LYS A 318 -19.94 17.25 -3.01
CA LYS A 318 -19.77 18.18 -1.88
C LYS A 318 -21.03 18.33 -1.02
N LYS A 319 -22.23 18.31 -1.60
CA LYS A 319 -23.50 18.23 -0.85
C LYS A 319 -23.67 16.91 -0.09
N SER A 320 -23.14 15.82 -0.64
CA SER A 320 -23.38 14.45 -0.18
C SER A 320 -22.32 13.90 0.78
N GLY A 321 -21.28 14.69 1.07
CA GLY A 321 -20.16 14.27 1.92
C GLY A 321 -19.17 13.30 1.25
N ILE A 322 -19.18 13.23 -0.09
CA ILE A 322 -18.29 12.35 -0.87
C ILE A 322 -17.01 13.12 -1.25
N GLU A 323 -15.86 12.54 -0.92
CA GLU A 323 -14.53 13.08 -1.20
C GLU A 323 -14.09 12.75 -2.65
N ILE A 324 -13.62 13.75 -3.39
CA ILE A 324 -12.98 13.54 -4.70
C ILE A 324 -11.47 13.58 -4.50
N VAL A 325 -10.82 12.43 -4.63
CA VAL A 325 -9.38 12.21 -4.41
C VAL A 325 -8.55 12.95 -5.45
N THR A 326 -8.97 12.85 -6.70
CA THR A 326 -8.29 13.43 -7.86
C THR A 326 -9.27 13.56 -9.02
N ARG A 327 -9.16 14.68 -9.73
CA ARG A 327 -9.75 14.91 -11.04
C ARG A 327 -8.60 14.91 -12.04
N GLN A 328 -8.69 14.09 -13.08
CA GLN A 328 -7.73 14.03 -14.17
C GLN A 328 -8.45 14.34 -15.49
N SER A 329 -7.80 15.13 -16.34
CA SER A 329 -8.32 15.55 -17.64
C SER A 329 -7.30 15.27 -18.73
N PHE A 330 -7.72 14.69 -19.85
CA PHE A 330 -6.87 14.45 -21.01
C PHE A 330 -7.53 14.95 -22.31
N LEU A 331 -6.72 15.18 -23.34
CA LEU A 331 -7.20 15.62 -24.67
C LEU A 331 -7.26 14.46 -25.67
N SER A 332 -6.20 13.65 -25.75
CA SER A 332 -6.05 12.62 -26.79
C SER A 332 -5.33 11.34 -26.34
N ASP A 333 -4.35 11.48 -25.43
CA ASP A 333 -3.65 10.38 -24.74
C ASP A 333 -4.04 10.36 -23.25
N PRO A 334 -4.65 9.26 -22.75
CA PRO A 334 -4.99 9.11 -21.33
C PRO A 334 -3.87 8.55 -20.45
N SER A 335 -2.71 8.16 -21.01
CA SER A 335 -1.69 7.35 -20.32
C SER A 335 -1.24 7.91 -18.97
N ASP A 336 -0.82 9.19 -18.93
CA ASP A 336 -0.38 9.80 -17.66
C ASP A 336 -1.53 10.08 -16.68
N ALA A 337 -2.76 10.29 -17.18
CA ALA A 337 -3.94 10.45 -16.34
C ALA A 337 -4.29 9.13 -15.62
N VAL A 338 -4.33 8.01 -16.35
CA VAL A 338 -4.56 6.66 -15.80
C VAL A 338 -3.44 6.26 -14.84
N ARG A 339 -2.18 6.56 -15.18
CA ARG A 339 -1.01 6.38 -14.31
C ARG A 339 -1.12 7.16 -12.99
N ASN A 340 -1.71 8.36 -13.02
CA ASN A 340 -1.93 9.16 -11.82
C ASN A 340 -3.09 8.65 -10.95
N LEU A 341 -4.14 8.06 -11.52
CA LEU A 341 -5.19 7.38 -10.75
C LEU A 341 -4.57 6.26 -9.88
N ARG A 342 -3.70 5.43 -10.47
CA ARG A 342 -2.98 4.37 -9.74
C ARG A 342 -2.10 4.91 -8.60
N ARG A 343 -1.49 6.09 -8.78
CA ARG A 343 -0.64 6.73 -7.75
C ARG A 343 -1.42 7.25 -6.54
N GLN A 344 -2.74 7.43 -6.63
CA GLN A 344 -3.57 8.06 -5.59
C GLN A 344 -4.47 7.06 -4.82
N ASP A 345 -4.31 5.75 -5.06
CA ASP A 345 -5.22 4.70 -4.58
C ASP A 345 -6.69 5.02 -4.94
N ALA A 346 -6.91 5.36 -6.23
CA ALA A 346 -8.23 5.60 -6.79
C ALA A 346 -8.90 4.26 -7.15
N ARG A 347 -10.01 3.94 -6.50
CA ARG A 347 -10.69 2.64 -6.61
C ARG A 347 -12.08 2.72 -7.22
N VAL A 348 -12.87 3.71 -6.82
CA VAL A 348 -14.15 4.06 -7.47
C VAL A 348 -13.88 5.22 -8.41
N ILE A 349 -14.04 5.01 -9.72
CA ILE A 349 -13.60 5.93 -10.76
C ILE A 349 -14.76 6.26 -11.71
N VAL A 350 -15.00 7.55 -11.95
CA VAL A 350 -16.01 8.03 -12.91
C VAL A 350 -15.35 8.49 -14.20
N GLY A 351 -15.61 7.76 -15.29
CA GLY A 351 -15.12 8.05 -16.64
C GLY A 351 -16.12 8.86 -17.47
N LEU A 352 -15.68 9.98 -18.05
CA LEU A 352 -16.51 10.87 -18.87
C LEU A 352 -15.76 11.29 -20.15
N PHE A 353 -15.97 10.53 -21.23
CA PHE A 353 -15.26 10.65 -22.50
C PHE A 353 -16.07 10.00 -23.64
N TYR A 354 -15.66 10.19 -24.89
CA TYR A 354 -16.29 9.50 -26.04
C TYR A 354 -15.73 8.09 -26.25
N VAL A 355 -16.45 7.24 -27.00
CA VAL A 355 -16.17 5.79 -27.12
C VAL A 355 -14.75 5.46 -27.64
N VAL A 356 -14.20 6.26 -28.56
CA VAL A 356 -12.81 6.14 -29.06
C VAL A 356 -11.79 6.39 -27.94
N ALA A 357 -12.05 7.39 -27.09
CA ALA A 357 -11.24 7.68 -25.92
C ALA A 357 -11.45 6.63 -24.81
N ALA A 358 -12.66 6.07 -24.68
CA ALA A 358 -12.96 4.98 -23.76
C ALA A 358 -12.10 3.74 -24.05
N ARG A 359 -11.95 3.34 -25.33
CA ARG A 359 -11.08 2.22 -25.72
C ARG A 359 -9.61 2.46 -25.36
N ARG A 360 -9.11 3.68 -25.56
CA ARG A 360 -7.74 4.08 -25.15
C ARG A 360 -7.56 4.03 -23.64
N VAL A 361 -8.51 4.57 -22.86
CA VAL A 361 -8.50 4.50 -21.39
C VAL A 361 -8.51 3.05 -20.93
N LEU A 362 -9.36 2.19 -21.51
CA LEU A 362 -9.51 0.79 -21.11
C LEU A 362 -8.23 -0.03 -21.37
N CYS A 363 -7.54 0.21 -22.49
CA CYS A 363 -6.25 -0.42 -22.77
C CYS A 363 -5.16 0.01 -21.75
N GLU A 364 -5.10 1.29 -21.37
CA GLU A 364 -4.19 1.74 -20.31
C GLU A 364 -4.60 1.23 -18.91
N VAL A 365 -5.90 1.05 -18.64
CA VAL A 365 -6.41 0.40 -17.43
C VAL A 365 -5.97 -1.06 -17.34
N TYR A 366 -5.99 -1.78 -18.47
CA TYR A 366 -5.43 -3.14 -18.56
C TYR A 366 -3.92 -3.15 -18.28
N LYS A 367 -3.13 -2.29 -18.96
CA LYS A 367 -1.67 -2.19 -18.77
C LYS A 367 -1.29 -1.81 -17.33
N HIS A 368 -2.04 -0.90 -16.71
CA HIS A 368 -1.80 -0.46 -15.33
C HIS A 368 -2.50 -1.33 -14.26
N LYS A 369 -3.25 -2.38 -14.62
CA LYS A 369 -3.97 -3.29 -13.71
C LYS A 369 -4.90 -2.55 -12.73
N LEU A 370 -5.76 -1.67 -13.27
CA LEU A 370 -6.77 -0.89 -12.54
C LEU A 370 -8.19 -1.47 -12.69
N TYR A 371 -8.33 -2.80 -12.66
CA TYR A 371 -9.59 -3.52 -12.87
C TYR A 371 -9.71 -4.74 -11.94
N GLY A 372 -10.86 -5.43 -11.98
CA GLY A 372 -11.13 -6.62 -11.16
C GLY A 372 -11.59 -6.29 -9.74
N LYS A 373 -11.43 -7.24 -8.80
CA LYS A 373 -12.05 -7.25 -7.45
C LYS A 373 -11.83 -6.03 -6.52
N SER A 374 -10.98 -5.10 -6.92
CA SER A 374 -10.49 -3.97 -6.12
C SER A 374 -10.88 -2.59 -6.67
N TYR A 375 -11.48 -2.55 -7.87
CA TYR A 375 -11.79 -1.32 -8.61
C TYR A 375 -13.23 -1.35 -9.14
N VAL A 376 -13.85 -0.18 -9.27
CA VAL A 376 -15.16 0.02 -9.89
C VAL A 376 -15.07 1.20 -10.84
N TRP A 377 -15.40 0.95 -12.10
CA TRP A 377 -15.50 1.99 -13.13
C TRP A 377 -16.97 2.31 -13.41
N PHE A 378 -17.28 3.60 -13.46
CA PHE A 378 -18.49 4.12 -14.07
C PHE A 378 -18.16 4.64 -15.47
N PHE A 379 -18.84 4.09 -16.49
CA PHE A 379 -18.85 4.62 -17.85
C PHE A 379 -20.23 5.24 -18.16
N ILE A 380 -20.40 5.78 -19.37
CA ILE A 380 -21.68 6.30 -19.87
C ILE A 380 -22.35 5.20 -20.69
N GLY A 381 -23.66 4.98 -20.52
CA GLY A 381 -24.33 3.79 -21.08
C GLY A 381 -24.58 3.78 -22.58
N TRP A 382 -24.68 4.95 -23.23
CA TRP A 382 -25.05 5.13 -24.64
C TRP A 382 -24.03 4.61 -25.69
N TYR A 383 -23.07 3.77 -25.29
CA TYR A 383 -22.15 3.09 -26.20
C TYR A 383 -22.80 1.80 -26.74
N GLU A 384 -22.32 1.31 -27.89
CA GLU A 384 -22.71 0.01 -28.46
C GLU A 384 -22.36 -1.16 -27.50
N ASP A 385 -23.20 -2.19 -27.38
CA ASP A 385 -22.99 -3.30 -26.42
C ASP A 385 -21.57 -3.92 -26.45
N ASN A 386 -20.95 -3.98 -27.63
CA ASN A 386 -19.62 -4.56 -27.87
C ASN A 386 -18.51 -3.51 -28.07
N TRP A 387 -18.72 -2.24 -27.68
CA TRP A 387 -17.86 -1.10 -28.00
C TRP A 387 -16.37 -1.29 -27.65
N PHE A 388 -16.05 -2.10 -26.66
CA PHE A 388 -14.69 -2.35 -26.18
C PHE A 388 -13.90 -3.36 -27.03
N GLU A 389 -14.58 -4.10 -27.92
CA GLU A 389 -13.94 -5.09 -28.83
C GLU A 389 -13.85 -4.59 -30.29
N THR A 390 -14.64 -3.57 -30.66
CA THR A 390 -14.69 -3.06 -32.03
C THR A 390 -13.58 -2.06 -32.36
N ASN A 391 -13.23 -1.95 -33.64
CA ASN A 391 -12.30 -0.97 -34.23
C ASN A 391 -10.84 -0.94 -33.72
N LEU A 392 -10.42 -1.88 -32.85
CA LEU A 392 -9.11 -1.87 -32.18
C LEU A 392 -7.91 -1.66 -33.13
N GLU A 393 -7.82 -2.43 -34.21
CA GLU A 393 -6.75 -2.30 -35.22
C GLU A 393 -6.80 -0.95 -35.97
N ARG A 394 -8.00 -0.46 -36.27
CA ARG A 394 -8.21 0.81 -37.00
C ARG A 394 -7.82 2.03 -36.16
N GLU A 395 -7.94 1.93 -34.85
CA GLU A 395 -7.57 2.98 -33.89
C GLU A 395 -6.10 2.90 -33.42
N GLY A 396 -5.36 1.86 -33.84
CA GLY A 396 -3.95 1.67 -33.50
C GLY A 396 -3.70 1.22 -32.06
N LEU A 397 -4.64 0.48 -31.46
CA LEU A 397 -4.54 0.02 -30.07
C LEU A 397 -3.65 -1.22 -29.93
N GLU A 398 -2.82 -1.25 -28.88
CA GLU A 398 -1.89 -2.36 -28.59
C GLU A 398 -2.55 -3.55 -27.87
N CYS A 399 -3.76 -3.36 -27.31
CA CYS A 399 -4.47 -4.38 -26.52
C CYS A 399 -5.36 -5.28 -27.37
N THR A 400 -5.43 -6.57 -27.04
CA THR A 400 -6.33 -7.53 -27.71
C THR A 400 -7.75 -7.47 -27.13
N ALA A 401 -8.75 -7.96 -27.88
CA ALA A 401 -10.15 -8.00 -27.42
C ALA A 401 -10.33 -8.70 -26.06
N ASP A 402 -9.64 -9.82 -25.82
CA ASP A 402 -9.68 -10.53 -24.53
C ASP A 402 -9.17 -9.67 -23.37
N GLN A 403 -8.12 -8.86 -23.60
CA GLN A 403 -7.56 -7.94 -22.59
C GLN A 403 -8.49 -6.76 -22.31
N MET A 404 -9.19 -6.27 -23.34
CA MET A 404 -10.21 -5.25 -23.23
C MET A 404 -11.42 -5.77 -22.43
N ARG A 405 -11.88 -6.99 -22.73
CA ARG A 405 -12.94 -7.68 -21.97
C ARG A 405 -12.55 -7.89 -20.50
N GLU A 406 -11.34 -8.38 -20.23
CA GLU A 406 -10.83 -8.57 -18.85
C GLU A 406 -10.80 -7.26 -18.05
N ALA A 407 -10.51 -6.13 -18.71
CA ALA A 407 -10.49 -4.81 -18.09
C ALA A 407 -11.88 -4.15 -17.96
N ALA A 408 -12.85 -4.53 -18.80
CA ALA A 408 -14.22 -4.02 -18.77
C ALA A 408 -15.13 -4.76 -17.78
N GLU A 409 -14.82 -6.01 -17.45
CA GLU A 409 -15.70 -6.88 -16.64
C GLU A 409 -16.07 -6.25 -15.28
N GLY A 410 -17.37 -6.24 -14.98
CA GLY A 410 -17.93 -5.71 -13.74
C GLY A 410 -18.12 -4.19 -13.68
N HIS A 411 -17.81 -3.42 -14.74
CA HIS A 411 -18.05 -1.98 -14.77
C HIS A 411 -19.54 -1.62 -14.76
N LEU A 412 -19.87 -0.44 -14.24
CA LEU A 412 -21.22 0.11 -14.18
C LEU A 412 -21.44 1.15 -15.28
N THR A 413 -22.65 1.19 -15.84
CA THR A 413 -23.10 2.24 -16.75
C THR A 413 -24.30 2.99 -16.19
N THR A 414 -24.47 4.23 -16.65
CA THR A 414 -25.68 5.04 -16.42
C THR A 414 -26.12 5.68 -17.73
N GLU A 415 -27.38 5.44 -18.11
CA GLU A 415 -28.03 5.97 -19.33
C GLU A 415 -29.36 6.63 -18.98
N ALA A 416 -29.80 7.63 -19.74
CA ALA A 416 -31.16 8.18 -19.65
C ALA A 416 -32.02 7.57 -20.76
N LEU A 417 -33.17 6.98 -20.41
CA LEU A 417 -33.94 6.13 -21.34
C LEU A 417 -34.34 6.87 -22.64
N MET A 418 -33.81 6.39 -23.77
CA MET A 418 -34.14 6.88 -25.12
C MET A 418 -35.22 6.06 -25.84
N TRP A 419 -35.53 4.85 -25.34
CA TRP A 419 -36.55 3.96 -25.89
C TRP A 419 -37.56 3.54 -24.80
N ASN A 420 -38.85 3.50 -25.13
CA ASN A 420 -39.85 2.92 -24.23
C ASN A 420 -39.56 1.43 -24.01
N GLN A 421 -39.25 1.06 -22.76
CA GLN A 421 -38.93 -0.31 -22.35
C GLN A 421 -40.15 -1.24 -22.40
N ASN A 422 -41.37 -0.70 -22.43
CA ASN A 422 -42.60 -1.47 -22.44
C ASN A 422 -43.05 -1.76 -23.88
N ALA A 423 -42.40 -2.74 -24.51
CA ALA A 423 -42.56 -3.04 -25.96
C ALA A 423 -44.00 -3.29 -26.43
N ASN A 424 -44.92 -3.71 -25.55
CA ASN A 424 -46.33 -3.94 -25.88
C ASN A 424 -47.21 -2.67 -25.78
N GLN A 425 -46.64 -1.51 -25.44
CA GLN A 425 -47.40 -0.29 -25.16
C GLN A 425 -47.54 0.59 -26.41
N THR A 426 -48.77 0.76 -26.89
CA THR A 426 -49.10 1.67 -27.99
C THR A 426 -48.90 3.13 -27.57
N THR A 427 -48.13 3.87 -28.39
CA THR A 427 -47.81 5.29 -28.21
C THR A 427 -48.83 6.19 -28.92
N ILE A 428 -48.66 7.52 -28.85
CA ILE A 428 -49.60 8.49 -29.45
C ILE A 428 -49.78 8.36 -30.98
N SER A 429 -48.81 7.76 -31.68
CA SER A 429 -48.89 7.45 -33.12
C SER A 429 -49.71 6.19 -33.44
N GLY A 430 -50.19 5.46 -32.43
CA GLY A 430 -50.85 4.16 -32.58
C GLY A 430 -49.91 2.96 -32.68
N MET A 431 -48.59 3.20 -32.71
CA MET A 431 -47.55 2.17 -32.84
C MET A 431 -46.88 1.86 -31.49
N THR A 432 -46.30 0.66 -31.37
CA THR A 432 -45.34 0.33 -30.30
C THR A 432 -43.93 0.85 -30.63
N SER A 433 -43.00 0.76 -29.67
CA SER A 433 -41.58 1.05 -29.91
C SER A 433 -40.91 0.05 -30.88
N GLU A 434 -41.41 -1.19 -30.97
CA GLU A 434 -40.89 -2.21 -31.89
C GLU A 434 -41.37 -2.00 -33.34
N ASP A 435 -42.62 -1.57 -33.53
CA ASP A 435 -43.16 -1.20 -34.84
C ASP A 435 -42.37 -0.02 -35.43
N PHE A 436 -42.07 1.00 -34.59
CA PHE A 436 -41.20 2.10 -34.98
C PHE A 436 -39.78 1.61 -35.33
N ARG A 437 -39.19 0.72 -34.52
CA ARG A 437 -37.86 0.15 -34.78
C ARG A 437 -37.80 -0.55 -36.13
N SER A 438 -38.84 -1.31 -36.47
CA SER A 438 -38.98 -1.97 -37.77
C SER A 438 -39.11 -0.98 -38.93
N ARG A 439 -39.97 0.06 -38.81
CA ARG A 439 -40.10 1.13 -39.83
C ARG A 439 -38.82 1.95 -40.02
N LEU A 440 -38.10 2.26 -38.93
CA LEU A 440 -36.81 2.96 -39.00
C LEU A 440 -35.75 2.11 -39.72
N ASN A 441 -35.69 0.82 -39.42
CA ASN A 441 -34.79 -0.11 -40.10
C ASN A 441 -35.09 -0.22 -41.61
N GLU A 442 -36.37 -0.21 -42.01
CA GLU A 442 -36.77 -0.16 -43.42
C GLU A 442 -36.31 1.13 -44.11
N ALA A 443 -36.61 2.30 -43.54
CA ALA A 443 -36.17 3.59 -44.07
C ALA A 443 -34.63 3.72 -44.14
N LEU A 444 -33.89 3.10 -43.22
CA LEU A 444 -32.42 3.08 -43.25
C LEU A 444 -31.86 2.11 -44.29
N ARG A 445 -32.53 0.98 -44.59
CA ARG A 445 -32.18 0.13 -45.75
C ARG A 445 -32.38 0.90 -47.06
N GLU A 446 -33.48 1.64 -47.21
CA GLU A 446 -33.72 2.49 -48.40
C GLU A 446 -32.67 3.60 -48.55
N ALA A 447 -32.19 4.17 -47.44
CA ALA A 447 -31.08 5.11 -47.42
C ALA A 447 -29.68 4.47 -47.67
N GLY A 448 -29.60 3.14 -47.82
CA GLY A 448 -28.38 2.40 -48.17
C GLY A 448 -27.52 1.92 -46.99
N TYR A 449 -28.04 1.93 -45.75
CA TYR A 449 -27.32 1.42 -44.58
C TYR A 449 -27.46 -0.11 -44.45
N ASN A 450 -26.37 -0.78 -44.05
CA ASN A 450 -26.32 -2.24 -43.91
C ASN A 450 -26.88 -2.71 -42.55
N ILE A 451 -28.18 -2.51 -42.35
CA ILE A 451 -28.90 -2.91 -41.13
C ILE A 451 -28.89 -4.43 -40.95
N ASP A 452 -28.92 -5.20 -42.04
CA ASP A 452 -28.96 -6.68 -42.01
C ASP A 452 -27.63 -7.33 -41.57
N GLY A 453 -26.55 -6.54 -41.50
CA GLY A 453 -25.28 -6.91 -40.86
C GLY A 453 -25.12 -6.34 -39.45
N GLU A 454 -26.22 -6.01 -38.76
CA GLU A 454 -26.29 -5.37 -37.43
C GLU A 454 -25.50 -4.05 -37.31
N ARG A 455 -25.22 -3.40 -38.45
CA ARG A 455 -24.38 -2.19 -38.52
C ARG A 455 -25.23 -0.93 -38.66
N PHE A 456 -25.74 -0.47 -37.53
CA PHE A 456 -26.51 0.76 -37.41
C PHE A 456 -25.64 2.02 -37.67
N PRO A 457 -26.21 3.10 -38.20
CA PRO A 457 -25.53 4.39 -38.31
C PRO A 457 -25.55 5.19 -36.99
N GLU A 458 -24.76 6.26 -36.91
CA GLU A 458 -24.81 7.18 -35.76
C GLU A 458 -26.19 7.82 -35.59
N GLY A 459 -26.56 8.10 -34.33
CA GLY A 459 -27.85 8.67 -33.98
C GLY A 459 -29.01 7.67 -33.90
N TYR A 460 -28.75 6.36 -34.06
CA TYR A 460 -29.81 5.34 -34.06
C TYR A 460 -30.51 5.19 -32.70
N GLN A 461 -29.78 5.34 -31.59
CA GLN A 461 -30.37 5.32 -30.25
C GLN A 461 -31.18 6.60 -29.97
N GLU A 462 -30.77 7.70 -30.57
CA GLU A 462 -31.36 9.03 -30.44
C GLU A 462 -32.53 9.27 -31.43
N ALA A 463 -32.71 8.39 -32.41
CA ALA A 463 -33.74 8.49 -33.44
C ALA A 463 -35.19 8.62 -32.90
N PRO A 464 -35.61 7.89 -31.83
CA PRO A 464 -36.87 8.13 -31.14
C PRO A 464 -37.03 9.56 -30.61
N LEU A 465 -35.94 10.21 -30.18
CA LEU A 465 -35.95 11.58 -29.65
C LEU A 465 -36.23 12.61 -30.75
N ALA A 466 -35.81 12.33 -31.98
CA ALA A 466 -36.12 13.14 -33.17
C ALA A 466 -37.55 12.91 -33.68
N TYR A 467 -38.03 11.65 -33.66
CA TYR A 467 -39.42 11.32 -33.95
C TYR A 467 -40.38 12.01 -32.97
N ASP A 468 -40.14 11.86 -31.67
CA ASP A 468 -40.95 12.48 -30.61
C ASP A 468 -40.81 14.01 -30.57
N ALA A 469 -39.70 14.59 -31.04
CA ALA A 469 -39.56 16.04 -31.19
C ALA A 469 -40.57 16.61 -32.20
N VAL A 470 -40.76 15.94 -33.36
CA VAL A 470 -41.76 16.36 -34.35
C VAL A 470 -43.18 16.23 -33.79
N TRP A 471 -43.48 15.16 -33.04
CA TRP A 471 -44.77 15.02 -32.35
C TRP A 471 -45.00 16.13 -31.30
N ALA A 472 -43.99 16.46 -30.49
CA ALA A 472 -44.08 17.54 -29.51
C ALA A 472 -44.39 18.90 -30.18
N VAL A 473 -43.80 19.17 -31.35
CA VAL A 473 -44.07 20.37 -32.17
C VAL A 473 -45.50 20.35 -32.72
N ALA A 474 -45.95 19.22 -33.29
CA ALA A 474 -47.30 19.11 -33.86
C ALA A 474 -48.40 19.30 -32.80
N LEU A 475 -48.24 18.68 -31.63
CA LEU A 475 -49.16 18.82 -30.49
C LEU A 475 -49.18 20.25 -29.95
N ALA A 476 -48.00 20.89 -29.81
CA ALA A 476 -47.90 22.28 -29.38
C ALA A 476 -48.54 23.25 -30.39
N PHE A 477 -48.35 23.03 -31.70
CA PHE A 477 -48.98 23.83 -32.74
C PHE A 477 -50.51 23.65 -32.74
N ASN A 478 -51.04 22.44 -32.56
CA ASN A 478 -52.49 22.21 -32.45
C ASN A 478 -53.10 22.97 -31.26
N LYS A 479 -52.49 22.84 -30.08
CA LYS A 479 -52.87 23.54 -28.85
C LYS A 479 -52.75 25.07 -28.99
N THR A 480 -51.81 25.54 -29.81
CA THR A 480 -51.66 26.96 -30.15
C THR A 480 -52.77 27.42 -31.10
N MET A 481 -53.15 26.63 -32.12
CA MET A 481 -54.28 26.94 -33.01
C MET A 481 -55.58 27.11 -32.22
N GLU A 482 -55.89 26.18 -31.31
CA GLU A 482 -57.05 26.29 -30.40
C GLU A 482 -57.05 27.57 -29.53
N LYS A 483 -55.88 28.18 -29.27
CA LYS A 483 -55.72 29.44 -28.53
C LYS A 483 -55.83 30.65 -29.46
N LEU A 484 -55.32 30.56 -30.68
CA LEU A 484 -55.31 31.64 -31.68
C LEU A 484 -56.67 31.81 -32.37
N GLU A 485 -57.39 30.74 -32.67
CA GLU A 485 -58.73 30.80 -33.29
C GLU A 485 -59.74 31.57 -32.43
N LYS A 486 -59.67 31.40 -31.11
CA LYS A 486 -60.46 32.17 -30.12
C LYS A 486 -60.18 33.68 -30.16
N ASN A 487 -59.07 34.09 -30.77
CA ASN A 487 -58.65 35.47 -30.98
C ASN A 487 -58.77 35.91 -32.47
N GLY A 488 -59.29 35.07 -33.36
CA GLY A 488 -59.34 35.36 -34.81
C GLY A 488 -57.98 35.36 -35.51
N LEU A 489 -56.98 34.67 -34.95
CA LEU A 489 -55.61 34.59 -35.47
C LEU A 489 -55.28 33.17 -35.94
N SER A 490 -54.27 33.04 -36.79
CA SER A 490 -53.71 31.77 -37.27
C SER A 490 -52.20 31.72 -37.04
N LEU A 491 -51.60 30.51 -37.00
CA LEU A 491 -50.15 30.33 -37.03
C LEU A 491 -49.49 30.99 -38.25
N LYS A 492 -50.22 31.13 -39.37
CA LYS A 492 -49.80 31.89 -40.56
C LYS A 492 -49.52 33.37 -40.28
N ASN A 493 -50.01 33.94 -39.16
CA ASN A 493 -49.76 35.32 -38.74
C ASN A 493 -48.48 35.49 -37.89
N PHE A 494 -47.67 34.43 -37.72
CA PHE A 494 -46.37 34.53 -37.08
C PHE A 494 -45.39 35.35 -37.94
N THR A 495 -44.74 36.35 -37.33
CA THR A 495 -43.55 37.01 -37.86
C THR A 495 -42.44 36.89 -36.83
N TYR A 496 -41.17 36.96 -37.25
CA TYR A 496 -40.04 36.96 -36.30
C TYR A 496 -40.03 38.15 -35.31
N THR A 497 -40.91 39.14 -35.51
CA THR A 497 -41.17 40.26 -34.59
C THR A 497 -42.38 40.03 -33.66
N ASN A 498 -43.23 39.04 -33.93
CA ASN A 498 -44.46 38.78 -33.19
C ASN A 498 -44.20 37.91 -31.96
N LYS A 499 -43.72 38.55 -30.88
CA LYS A 499 -43.48 37.86 -29.60
C LYS A 499 -44.73 37.18 -29.03
N LYS A 500 -45.95 37.72 -29.25
CA LYS A 500 -47.17 37.12 -28.67
C LYS A 500 -47.37 35.67 -29.14
N ILE A 501 -47.26 35.42 -30.46
CA ILE A 501 -47.42 34.06 -30.98
C ILE A 501 -46.23 33.17 -30.55
N ALA A 502 -45.02 33.73 -30.38
CA ALA A 502 -43.89 32.98 -29.82
C ALA A 502 -44.12 32.56 -28.35
N ASP A 503 -44.63 33.47 -27.51
CA ASP A 503 -44.99 33.20 -26.12
C ASP A 503 -46.14 32.18 -26.04
N ASP A 504 -47.14 32.27 -26.94
CA ASP A 504 -48.24 31.29 -27.04
C ASP A 504 -47.71 29.88 -27.41
N ILE A 505 -46.76 29.77 -28.35
CA ILE A 505 -46.09 28.50 -28.71
C ILE A 505 -45.22 27.99 -27.55
N TYR A 506 -44.52 28.88 -26.84
CA TYR A 506 -43.70 28.52 -25.67
C TYR A 506 -44.56 27.90 -24.56
N GLU A 507 -45.69 28.53 -24.21
CA GLU A 507 -46.65 27.97 -23.26
C GLU A 507 -47.19 26.60 -23.72
N ALA A 508 -47.45 26.44 -25.01
CA ALA A 508 -47.92 25.18 -25.57
C ALA A 508 -46.87 24.07 -25.40
N ILE A 509 -45.62 24.28 -25.85
CA ILE A 509 -44.51 23.31 -25.71
C ILE A 509 -44.26 22.97 -24.23
N ASN A 510 -44.18 23.98 -23.36
CA ASN A 510 -43.93 23.79 -21.92
C ASN A 510 -45.06 23.02 -21.20
N SER A 511 -46.25 22.94 -21.80
CA SER A 511 -47.41 22.20 -21.28
C SER A 511 -47.82 21.01 -22.18
N THR A 512 -46.91 20.56 -23.05
CA THR A 512 -47.05 19.31 -23.81
C THR A 512 -46.56 18.13 -22.96
N SER A 513 -47.41 17.13 -22.76
CA SER A 513 -46.99 15.83 -22.23
C SER A 513 -47.76 14.70 -22.92
N PHE A 514 -47.04 13.67 -23.35
CA PHE A 514 -47.60 12.51 -24.07
C PHE A 514 -46.67 11.30 -23.97
N LEU A 515 -47.20 10.12 -24.31
CA LEU A 515 -46.42 8.89 -24.47
C LEU A 515 -45.93 8.79 -25.92
N GLY A 516 -44.63 9.03 -26.12
CA GLY A 516 -43.93 8.87 -27.39
C GLY A 516 -43.20 7.52 -27.49
N VAL A 517 -42.47 7.33 -28.58
CA VAL A 517 -41.65 6.12 -28.84
C VAL A 517 -40.52 5.98 -27.82
N SER A 518 -39.96 7.12 -27.40
CA SER A 518 -38.93 7.19 -26.36
C SER A 518 -39.49 7.11 -24.94
N GLY A 519 -40.78 6.81 -24.76
CA GLY A 519 -41.46 6.76 -23.46
C GLY A 519 -42.21 8.05 -23.15
N LEU A 520 -42.35 8.39 -21.86
CA LEU A 520 -43.02 9.64 -21.47
C LEU A 520 -42.19 10.86 -21.91
N VAL A 521 -42.81 11.77 -22.65
CA VAL A 521 -42.23 13.05 -23.07
C VAL A 521 -42.88 14.15 -22.23
N ALA A 522 -42.06 14.87 -21.47
CA ALA A 522 -42.42 16.04 -20.69
C ALA A 522 -41.18 16.92 -20.48
N PHE A 523 -41.37 18.23 -20.43
CA PHE A 523 -40.27 19.19 -20.26
C PHE A 523 -40.28 19.76 -18.83
N SER A 524 -39.08 19.95 -18.28
CA SER A 524 -38.84 20.67 -17.04
C SER A 524 -38.96 22.19 -17.25
N SER A 525 -39.01 22.97 -16.17
CA SER A 525 -38.93 24.44 -16.22
C SER A 525 -37.65 24.96 -16.88
N GLN A 526 -36.57 24.17 -16.90
CA GLN A 526 -35.31 24.48 -17.60
C GLN A 526 -35.35 24.17 -19.11
N GLY A 527 -36.39 23.49 -19.60
CA GLY A 527 -36.56 23.10 -21.00
C GLY A 527 -35.98 21.72 -21.33
N ASP A 528 -35.29 21.10 -20.37
CA ASP A 528 -34.75 19.75 -20.45
C ASP A 528 -35.87 18.71 -20.33
N ARG A 529 -35.80 17.63 -21.10
CA ARG A 529 -36.69 16.48 -20.93
C ARG A 529 -36.51 15.84 -19.54
N ILE A 530 -37.63 15.53 -18.90
CA ILE A 530 -37.70 14.65 -17.73
C ILE A 530 -37.63 13.20 -18.21
N ALA A 531 -36.67 12.43 -17.70
CA ALA A 531 -36.45 11.03 -18.06
C ALA A 531 -35.87 10.22 -16.87
N LEU A 532 -36.16 8.91 -16.85
CA LEU A 532 -35.59 7.97 -15.89
C LEU A 532 -34.15 7.60 -16.30
N THR A 533 -33.28 7.38 -15.31
CA THR A 533 -31.93 6.83 -15.56
C THR A 533 -31.96 5.30 -15.40
N GLN A 534 -31.52 4.56 -16.41
CA GLN A 534 -31.23 3.13 -16.35
C GLN A 534 -29.81 2.90 -15.80
N ILE A 535 -29.65 1.84 -15.01
CA ILE A 535 -28.39 1.46 -14.36
C ILE A 535 -28.10 0.00 -14.72
N GLU A 536 -26.91 -0.27 -15.25
CA GLU A 536 -26.53 -1.59 -15.75
C GLU A 536 -25.09 -1.92 -15.36
N GLN A 537 -24.74 -3.21 -15.45
CA GLN A 537 -23.39 -3.71 -15.18
C GLN A 537 -22.98 -4.69 -16.28
N LEU A 538 -21.74 -4.58 -16.78
CA LEU A 538 -21.19 -5.63 -17.65
C LEU A 538 -20.86 -6.86 -16.80
N THR A 539 -21.38 -8.03 -17.16
CA THR A 539 -21.14 -9.30 -16.47
C THR A 539 -21.13 -10.45 -17.47
N ASP A 540 -20.11 -11.30 -17.43
CA ASP A 540 -19.89 -12.41 -18.38
C ASP A 540 -20.07 -11.95 -19.86
N ASN A 541 -19.54 -10.76 -20.20
CA ASN A 541 -19.64 -10.10 -21.52
C ASN A 541 -21.03 -9.63 -21.98
N HIS A 542 -22.02 -9.49 -21.08
CA HIS A 542 -23.33 -8.90 -21.40
C HIS A 542 -23.74 -7.83 -20.38
N TYR A 543 -24.48 -6.80 -20.81
CA TYR A 543 -25.04 -5.80 -19.88
C TYR A 543 -26.27 -6.36 -19.15
N VAL A 544 -26.22 -6.30 -17.82
CA VAL A 544 -27.30 -6.74 -16.94
C VAL A 544 -27.93 -5.51 -16.28
N LYS A 545 -29.22 -5.30 -16.54
CA LYS A 545 -30.01 -4.22 -15.92
C LYS A 545 -30.14 -4.45 -14.41
N LEU A 546 -29.66 -3.48 -13.63
CA LEU A 546 -29.67 -3.50 -12.17
C LEU A 546 -30.82 -2.69 -11.56
N GLY A 547 -31.30 -1.65 -12.25
CA GLY A 547 -32.40 -0.82 -11.75
C GLY A 547 -32.66 0.46 -12.55
N TYR A 548 -33.63 1.24 -12.07
CA TYR A 548 -33.98 2.56 -12.61
C TYR A 548 -34.08 3.60 -11.49
N TYR A 549 -33.65 4.82 -11.79
CA TYR A 549 -33.71 5.96 -10.87
C TYR A 549 -34.56 7.10 -11.43
N ASP A 550 -35.51 7.57 -10.64
CA ASP A 550 -36.26 8.80 -10.90
C ASP A 550 -35.63 9.98 -10.15
N THR A 551 -35.29 11.05 -10.89
CA THR A 551 -34.66 12.26 -10.35
C THR A 551 -35.66 13.24 -9.71
N GLN A 552 -36.95 13.13 -10.01
CA GLN A 552 -38.02 13.95 -9.47
C GLN A 552 -38.59 13.36 -8.17
N GLU A 553 -38.74 12.02 -8.11
CA GLU A 553 -39.24 11.32 -6.92
C GLU A 553 -38.13 10.93 -5.90
N ASP A 554 -36.84 11.11 -6.22
CA ASP A 554 -35.69 10.61 -5.43
C ASP A 554 -35.70 9.07 -5.24
N ASN A 555 -36.35 8.37 -6.18
CA ASN A 555 -36.79 6.99 -6.08
C ASN A 555 -35.85 6.04 -6.84
N LEU A 556 -35.17 5.15 -6.12
CA LEU A 556 -34.28 4.13 -6.68
C LEU A 556 -34.98 2.77 -6.69
N THR A 557 -35.49 2.37 -7.84
CA THR A 557 -35.92 0.99 -8.08
C THR A 557 -34.69 0.12 -8.35
N TRP A 558 -34.58 -1.02 -7.66
CA TRP A 558 -33.43 -1.91 -7.73
C TRP A 558 -33.88 -3.36 -7.87
N LEU A 559 -33.10 -4.16 -8.60
CA LEU A 559 -33.46 -5.54 -8.97
C LEU A 559 -32.63 -6.60 -8.22
N ASP A 560 -31.64 -6.19 -7.42
CA ASP A 560 -30.70 -7.04 -6.66
C ASP A 560 -30.01 -8.10 -7.54
N ARG A 561 -29.45 -7.64 -8.66
CA ARG A 561 -28.76 -8.45 -9.69
C ARG A 561 -27.26 -8.18 -9.80
N GLU A 562 -26.70 -7.30 -8.97
CA GLU A 562 -25.29 -6.93 -9.05
C GLU A 562 -24.36 -8.12 -8.77
N ARG A 563 -23.31 -8.27 -9.58
CA ARG A 563 -22.32 -9.33 -9.42
C ARG A 563 -20.92 -8.73 -9.30
N TRP A 564 -20.26 -9.00 -8.18
CA TRP A 564 -18.91 -8.52 -7.91
C TRP A 564 -17.92 -9.66 -8.05
N VAL A 565 -16.79 -9.42 -8.74
CA VAL A 565 -15.73 -10.43 -8.99
C VAL A 565 -15.21 -11.06 -7.69
N GLY A 566 -15.16 -10.31 -6.59
CA GLY A 566 -14.77 -10.78 -5.26
C GLY A 566 -15.91 -11.30 -4.37
N GLY A 567 -17.14 -11.44 -4.88
CA GLY A 567 -18.33 -11.83 -4.09
C GLY A 567 -18.79 -10.78 -3.06
N LYS A 568 -18.17 -9.60 -3.06
CA LYS A 568 -18.44 -8.47 -2.16
C LYS A 568 -18.25 -7.15 -2.90
N VAL A 569 -18.91 -6.09 -2.45
CA VAL A 569 -18.71 -4.72 -2.91
C VAL A 569 -17.22 -4.31 -2.72
N PRO A 570 -16.52 -3.79 -3.74
CA PRO A 570 -15.15 -3.31 -3.60
C PRO A 570 -15.04 -2.07 -2.68
N PRO A 571 -13.97 -1.93 -1.88
CA PRO A 571 -13.79 -0.80 -0.96
C PRO A 571 -13.32 0.49 -1.67
N ASP A 572 -13.66 1.65 -1.12
CA ASP A 572 -13.32 2.99 -1.67
C ASP A 572 -11.86 3.44 -1.40
N ARG A 573 -11.12 2.65 -0.63
CA ARG A 573 -9.71 2.84 -0.25
C ARG A 573 -9.11 1.49 0.13
N THR A 574 -7.78 1.36 0.08
CA THR A 574 -7.12 0.15 0.61
C THR A 574 -7.40 0.01 2.11
N VAL A 575 -7.92 -1.14 2.53
CA VAL A 575 -8.16 -1.42 3.95
C VAL A 575 -6.82 -1.59 4.66
N VAL A 576 -6.61 -0.89 5.77
CA VAL A 576 -5.40 -1.04 6.60
C VAL A 576 -5.74 -1.86 7.83
N VAL A 577 -5.06 -3.00 7.99
CA VAL A 577 -5.16 -3.85 9.19
C VAL A 577 -3.88 -3.70 10.00
N ASN A 578 -4.01 -3.31 11.27
CA ASN A 578 -2.88 -3.25 12.18
C ASN A 578 -2.55 -4.67 12.67
N GLU A 579 -1.29 -5.09 12.57
CA GLU A 579 -0.81 -6.39 13.07
C GLU A 579 0.34 -6.20 14.06
N LEU A 580 0.20 -6.78 15.25
CA LEU A 580 1.25 -6.77 16.25
C LEU A 580 2.37 -7.74 15.86
N ARG A 581 3.60 -7.24 15.74
CA ARG A 581 4.81 -8.07 15.73
C ARG A 581 5.01 -8.67 17.13
N THR A 582 5.08 -9.99 17.17
CA THR A 582 5.20 -10.85 18.37
C THR A 582 6.35 -11.83 18.23
N VAL A 583 6.87 -12.34 19.35
CA VAL A 583 7.97 -13.33 19.36
C VAL A 583 7.51 -14.64 18.71
N SER A 584 8.37 -15.21 17.86
CA SER A 584 8.09 -16.47 17.17
C SER A 584 7.86 -17.61 18.18
N LEU A 585 6.70 -18.28 18.08
CA LEU A 585 6.24 -19.26 19.08
C LEU A 585 7.21 -20.44 19.27
N SER A 586 7.90 -20.83 18.20
CA SER A 586 8.94 -21.87 18.22
C SER A 586 10.19 -21.45 19.00
N LEU A 587 10.64 -20.19 18.85
CA LEU A 587 11.74 -19.61 19.62
C LEU A 587 11.37 -19.50 21.11
N PHE A 588 10.18 -18.96 21.40
CA PHE A 588 9.68 -18.82 22.77
C PHE A 588 9.57 -20.17 23.50
N ALA A 589 9.02 -21.19 22.84
CA ALA A 589 8.93 -22.55 23.39
C ALA A 589 10.31 -23.16 23.68
N CYS A 590 11.26 -23.05 22.74
CA CYS A 590 12.63 -23.55 22.91
C CYS A 590 13.38 -22.86 24.06
N MET A 591 13.32 -21.53 24.14
CA MET A 591 13.98 -20.78 25.23
C MET A 591 13.33 -21.08 26.59
N THR A 592 12.01 -21.19 26.64
CA THR A 592 11.26 -21.54 27.86
C THR A 592 11.62 -22.94 28.35
N ALA A 593 11.74 -23.94 27.47
CA ALA A 593 12.16 -25.28 27.82
C ALA A 593 13.58 -25.32 28.43
N LEU A 594 14.53 -24.56 27.86
CA LEU A 594 15.88 -24.42 28.41
C LEU A 594 15.88 -23.74 29.79
N CYS A 595 15.02 -22.72 30.00
CA CYS A 595 14.88 -22.06 31.29
C CYS A 595 14.27 -22.98 32.35
N ILE A 596 13.25 -23.77 32.00
CA ILE A 596 12.64 -24.77 32.90
C ILE A 596 13.67 -25.85 33.29
N ALA A 597 14.43 -26.38 32.32
CA ALA A 597 15.53 -27.31 32.61
C ALA A 597 16.59 -26.69 33.54
N GLY A 598 16.89 -25.40 33.38
CA GLY A 598 17.78 -24.63 34.26
C GLY A 598 17.25 -24.49 35.68
N ILE A 599 15.96 -24.20 35.85
CA ILE A 599 15.29 -24.12 37.15
C ILE A 599 15.28 -25.50 37.84
N LEU A 600 14.95 -26.57 37.13
CA LEU A 600 14.96 -27.94 37.67
C LEU A 600 16.37 -28.36 38.10
N ALA A 601 17.40 -28.05 37.31
CA ALA A 601 18.80 -28.30 37.66
C ALA A 601 19.23 -27.48 38.90
N ALA A 602 18.84 -26.20 38.98
CA ALA A 602 19.13 -25.35 40.14
C ALA A 602 18.45 -25.86 41.42
N ILE A 603 17.19 -26.30 41.35
CA ILE A 603 16.46 -26.92 42.47
C ILE A 603 17.15 -28.23 42.89
N GLY A 604 17.54 -29.08 41.95
CA GLY A 604 18.29 -30.30 42.24
C GLY A 604 19.62 -30.02 42.96
N LEU A 605 20.34 -28.98 42.56
CA LEU A 605 21.57 -28.53 43.23
C LEU A 605 21.31 -27.90 44.62
N ILE A 606 20.19 -27.21 44.83
CA ILE A 606 19.76 -26.74 46.16
C ILE A 606 19.52 -27.96 47.08
N VAL A 607 18.76 -28.95 46.60
CA VAL A 607 18.45 -30.18 47.33
C VAL A 607 19.73 -30.96 47.68
N PHE A 608 20.65 -31.14 46.73
CA PHE A 608 21.98 -31.73 46.95
C PHE A 608 22.80 -30.98 48.02
N ASN A 609 22.85 -29.65 47.94
CA ASN A 609 23.56 -28.77 48.89
C ASN A 609 22.96 -28.84 50.31
N ILE A 610 21.64 -29.05 50.43
CA ILE A 610 20.95 -29.23 51.72
C ILE A 610 21.23 -30.62 52.30
N PHE A 611 20.99 -31.70 51.56
CA PHE A 611 21.20 -33.08 52.06
C PHE A 611 22.65 -33.35 52.46
N HIS A 612 23.62 -32.89 51.66
CA HIS A 612 25.04 -33.12 51.93
C HIS A 612 25.71 -31.98 52.74
N ARG A 613 24.92 -31.11 53.39
CA ARG A 613 25.39 -30.03 54.29
C ARG A 613 26.34 -30.48 55.42
N HIS A 614 26.37 -31.78 55.73
CA HIS A 614 27.25 -32.36 56.76
C HIS A 614 28.64 -32.79 56.21
N ARG A 615 28.88 -32.69 54.90
CA ARG A 615 30.18 -33.00 54.27
C ARG A 615 31.16 -31.83 54.38
N ARG A 616 32.44 -32.12 54.64
CA ARG A 616 33.53 -31.12 54.75
C ARG A 616 33.60 -30.18 53.55
N VAL A 617 33.62 -30.74 52.34
CA VAL A 617 33.66 -30.03 51.05
C VAL A 617 32.55 -28.96 50.94
N ILE A 618 31.32 -29.31 51.33
CA ILE A 618 30.16 -28.41 51.23
C ILE A 618 30.15 -27.37 52.35
N GLN A 619 30.49 -27.77 53.59
CA GLN A 619 30.59 -26.83 54.72
C GLN A 619 31.64 -25.74 54.48
N TRP A 620 32.81 -26.10 53.96
CA TRP A 620 33.90 -25.17 53.67
C TRP A 620 33.57 -24.24 52.50
N SER A 621 32.73 -24.68 51.56
CA SER A 621 32.16 -23.87 50.47
C SER A 621 31.02 -22.93 50.90
N HIS A 622 30.67 -22.86 52.19
CA HIS A 622 29.60 -22.01 52.74
C HIS A 622 28.23 -22.26 52.07
N PRO A 623 27.49 -23.30 52.49
CA PRO A 623 26.30 -23.78 51.78
C PRO A 623 25.19 -22.72 51.68
N ALA A 624 25.13 -21.79 52.65
CA ALA A 624 24.23 -20.63 52.64
C ALA A 624 24.39 -19.77 51.37
N CYS A 625 25.62 -19.37 51.02
CA CYS A 625 25.89 -18.55 49.83
C CYS A 625 25.61 -19.34 48.55
N ASN A 626 25.96 -20.64 48.53
CA ASN A 626 25.63 -21.54 47.42
C ASN A 626 24.12 -21.63 47.16
N THR A 627 23.28 -21.71 48.21
CA THR A 627 21.81 -21.72 48.06
C THR A 627 21.28 -20.37 47.58
N VAL A 628 21.72 -19.25 48.16
CA VAL A 628 21.28 -17.90 47.71
C VAL A 628 21.63 -17.66 46.25
N MET A 629 22.80 -18.12 45.81
CA MET A 629 23.22 -18.03 44.41
C MET A 629 22.29 -18.81 43.47
N LEU A 630 21.96 -20.05 43.82
CA LEU A 630 21.04 -20.88 43.03
C LEU A 630 19.61 -20.32 43.00
N CYS A 631 19.11 -19.76 44.11
CA CYS A 631 17.84 -19.03 44.11
C CYS A 631 17.88 -17.83 43.16
N GLY A 632 18.99 -17.09 43.11
CA GLY A 632 19.21 -16.03 42.13
C GLY A 632 19.15 -16.53 40.68
N CYS A 633 19.80 -17.67 40.39
CA CYS A 633 19.71 -18.32 39.07
C CYS A 633 18.26 -18.70 38.70
N CYS A 634 17.47 -19.26 39.63
CA CYS A 634 16.05 -19.55 39.39
C CYS A 634 15.26 -18.29 39.01
N VAL A 635 15.50 -17.17 39.70
CA VAL A 635 14.84 -15.88 39.40
C VAL A 635 15.30 -15.33 38.05
N CYS A 636 16.58 -15.46 37.68
CA CYS A 636 17.08 -15.11 36.35
C CYS A 636 16.43 -15.93 35.21
N PHE A 637 16.26 -17.24 35.39
CA PHE A 637 15.52 -18.06 34.42
C PHE A 637 14.04 -17.66 34.33
N GLY A 638 13.40 -17.29 35.45
CA GLY A 638 12.06 -16.70 35.47
C GLY A 638 11.97 -15.37 34.73
N ALA A 639 12.98 -14.51 34.86
CA ALA A 639 13.07 -13.25 34.11
C ALA A 639 13.18 -13.48 32.60
N ALA A 640 13.98 -14.47 32.16
CA ALA A 640 14.10 -14.82 30.74
C ALA A 640 12.76 -15.30 30.14
N ILE A 641 11.95 -16.06 30.90
CA ILE A 641 10.60 -16.44 30.46
C ILE A 641 9.69 -15.19 30.39
N ALA A 642 9.72 -14.32 31.40
CA ALA A 642 8.90 -13.10 31.44
C ALA A 642 9.22 -12.08 30.32
N LEU A 643 10.45 -12.09 29.80
CA LEU A 643 10.84 -11.28 28.63
C LEU A 643 10.18 -11.73 27.33
N GLY A 644 9.86 -13.02 27.18
CA GLY A 644 9.27 -13.58 25.96
C GLY A 644 7.75 -13.56 25.89
N VAL A 645 7.07 -13.27 27.00
CA VAL A 645 5.61 -13.06 27.02
C VAL A 645 5.31 -11.67 26.47
N ASP A 646 4.55 -11.56 25.38
CA ASP A 646 4.14 -10.30 24.75
C ASP A 646 2.60 -10.11 24.73
N GLY A 647 2.11 -9.09 24.01
CA GLY A 647 0.69 -8.75 23.89
C GLY A 647 -0.22 -9.87 23.34
N ARG A 648 0.33 -10.94 22.77
CA ARG A 648 -0.43 -12.15 22.41
C ARG A 648 -1.10 -12.80 23.62
N TRP A 649 -0.46 -12.75 24.79
CA TRP A 649 -0.94 -13.40 26.02
C TRP A 649 -1.44 -12.40 27.07
N VAL A 650 -1.08 -11.12 26.98
CA VAL A 650 -1.36 -10.11 27.99
C VAL A 650 -2.07 -8.90 27.37
N GLN A 651 -3.33 -8.68 27.78
CA GLN A 651 -4.14 -7.54 27.33
C GLN A 651 -3.45 -6.19 27.65
N PRO A 652 -3.64 -5.15 26.82
CA PRO A 652 -2.93 -3.87 26.95
C PRO A 652 -2.97 -3.22 28.35
N GLN A 653 -4.09 -3.37 29.07
CA GLN A 653 -4.28 -2.83 30.42
C GLN A 653 -3.31 -3.43 31.46
N HIS A 654 -2.95 -4.72 31.30
CA HIS A 654 -2.09 -5.46 32.23
C HIS A 654 -0.60 -5.42 31.83
N PHE A 655 -0.30 -4.97 30.61
CA PHE A 655 1.05 -4.93 30.04
C PHE A 655 2.07 -4.11 30.86
N PRO A 656 1.74 -2.94 31.45
CA PRO A 656 2.69 -2.21 32.32
C PRO A 656 3.14 -3.02 33.55
N GLY A 657 2.27 -3.88 34.09
CA GLY A 657 2.62 -4.79 35.18
C GLY A 657 3.64 -5.84 34.76
N LEU A 658 3.57 -6.32 33.52
CA LEU A 658 4.57 -7.21 32.92
C LEU A 658 5.90 -6.49 32.67
N CYS A 659 5.86 -5.25 32.18
CA CYS A 659 7.06 -4.41 32.02
C CYS A 659 7.82 -4.25 33.36
N ALA A 660 7.10 -3.93 34.44
CA ALA A 660 7.67 -3.88 35.78
C ALA A 660 8.21 -5.25 36.23
N ALA A 661 7.44 -6.33 36.08
CA ALA A 661 7.87 -7.67 36.48
C ALA A 661 9.16 -8.13 35.79
N ARG A 662 9.32 -7.87 34.48
CA ARG A 662 10.55 -8.14 33.72
C ARG A 662 11.77 -7.48 34.35
N ALA A 663 11.69 -6.18 34.64
CA ALA A 663 12.79 -5.40 35.23
C ALA A 663 13.13 -5.85 36.66
N TRP A 664 12.10 -6.07 37.48
CA TRP A 664 12.25 -6.48 38.88
C TRP A 664 12.87 -7.88 39.03
N LEU A 665 12.38 -8.87 38.26
CA LEU A 665 12.94 -10.23 38.28
C LEU A 665 14.42 -10.24 37.85
N LEU A 666 14.75 -9.56 36.76
CA LEU A 666 16.12 -9.55 36.24
C LEU A 666 17.11 -8.91 37.23
N ALA A 667 16.76 -7.76 37.81
CA ALA A 667 17.62 -7.04 38.76
C ALA A 667 17.86 -7.81 40.06
N ILE A 668 16.80 -8.37 40.65
CA ILE A 668 16.86 -9.13 41.91
C ILE A 668 17.60 -10.46 41.71
N GLY A 669 17.27 -11.22 40.66
CA GLY A 669 17.95 -12.47 40.33
C GLY A 669 19.45 -12.28 40.16
N PHE A 670 19.84 -11.24 39.40
CA PHE A 670 21.24 -10.87 39.23
C PHE A 670 21.94 -10.57 40.56
N SER A 671 21.36 -9.74 41.44
CA SER A 671 22.03 -9.37 42.69
C SER A 671 22.06 -10.50 43.72
N MET A 672 21.08 -11.40 43.73
CA MET A 672 21.13 -12.62 44.53
C MET A 672 22.26 -13.56 44.05
N ALA A 673 22.35 -13.79 42.74
CA ALA A 673 23.39 -14.64 42.15
C ALA A 673 24.79 -14.04 42.30
N TYR A 674 24.99 -12.81 41.84
CA TYR A 674 26.28 -12.13 41.85
C TYR A 674 26.71 -11.74 43.27
N GLY A 675 25.80 -11.21 44.10
CA GLY A 675 26.10 -10.83 45.48
C GLY A 675 26.56 -12.01 46.33
N ALA A 676 26.02 -13.22 46.10
CA ALA A 676 26.47 -14.43 46.77
C ALA A 676 27.90 -14.85 46.35
N MET A 677 28.24 -14.75 45.05
CA MET A 677 29.60 -15.00 44.54
C MET A 677 30.59 -13.94 45.05
N PHE A 678 30.23 -12.66 44.96
CA PHE A 678 31.00 -11.54 45.49
C PHE A 678 31.32 -11.71 46.99
N THR A 679 30.30 -12.05 47.80
CA THR A 679 30.45 -12.22 49.26
C THR A 679 31.43 -13.36 49.61
N LYS A 680 31.50 -14.43 48.79
CA LYS A 680 32.50 -15.48 48.94
C LYS A 680 33.92 -14.97 48.69
N VAL A 681 34.14 -14.27 47.57
CA VAL A 681 35.47 -13.76 47.20
C VAL A 681 35.96 -12.70 48.18
N TRP A 682 35.10 -11.76 48.57
CA TRP A 682 35.38 -10.76 49.61
C TRP A 682 35.81 -11.40 50.95
N ARG A 683 35.15 -12.50 51.34
CA ARG A 683 35.53 -13.25 52.56
C ARG A 683 36.93 -13.86 52.45
N VAL A 684 37.30 -14.40 51.30
CA VAL A 684 38.65 -14.96 51.07
C VAL A 684 39.68 -13.84 51.12
N HIS A 685 39.47 -12.75 50.38
CA HIS A 685 40.31 -11.55 50.37
C HIS A 685 40.56 -11.00 51.80
N ARG A 686 39.49 -10.88 52.61
CA ARG A 686 39.59 -10.41 54.00
C ARG A 686 40.35 -11.36 54.94
N HIS A 687 40.40 -12.66 54.61
CA HIS A 687 41.18 -13.64 55.37
C HIS A 687 42.66 -13.65 54.97
N THR A 688 42.99 -13.27 53.73
CA THR A 688 44.37 -13.30 53.20
C THR A 688 45.12 -11.99 53.41
N THR A 689 44.43 -10.87 53.60
CA THR A 689 45.02 -9.52 53.75
C THR A 689 45.23 -9.05 55.19
N LYS A 690 44.77 -9.79 56.21
CA LYS A 690 44.90 -9.38 57.62
C LYS A 690 46.24 -9.84 58.24
N PRO A 691 47.11 -8.94 58.76
CA PRO A 691 48.45 -9.29 59.23
C PRO A 691 48.55 -9.87 60.66
N LYS A 692 47.43 -10.14 61.34
CA LYS A 692 47.41 -10.81 62.66
C LYS A 692 46.34 -11.91 62.70
N PRO A 693 46.68 -13.15 63.12
CA PRO A 693 45.71 -14.22 63.30
C PRO A 693 44.92 -14.02 64.61
N GLU A 694 43.75 -13.39 64.53
CA GLU A 694 42.78 -13.47 65.62
C GLU A 694 42.38 -14.94 65.88
N THR A 695 42.33 -15.34 67.15
CA THR A 695 41.86 -16.68 67.55
C THR A 695 40.49 -16.97 66.93
N LYS A 696 40.33 -18.20 66.36
CA LYS A 696 39.29 -18.63 65.41
C LYS A 696 37.82 -18.30 65.80
N LYS A 697 37.42 -17.03 65.80
CA LYS A 697 36.02 -16.59 65.95
C LYS A 697 35.25 -16.94 64.67
N ARG A 698 34.55 -18.08 64.71
CA ARG A 698 33.65 -18.58 63.65
C ARG A 698 32.67 -17.47 63.24
N MET A 699 32.92 -16.85 62.09
CA MET A 699 32.13 -15.69 61.65
C MET A 699 30.66 -16.08 61.49
N HIS A 700 29.78 -15.42 62.27
CA HIS A 700 28.39 -15.80 62.39
C HIS A 700 27.65 -15.63 61.05
N GLY A 701 26.85 -16.62 60.65
CA GLY A 701 26.32 -16.74 59.28
C GLY A 701 25.53 -15.53 58.79
N TRP A 702 24.83 -14.84 59.70
CA TRP A 702 24.08 -13.61 59.43
C TRP A 702 24.93 -12.52 58.73
N LYS A 703 26.22 -12.39 59.06
CA LYS A 703 27.14 -11.41 58.45
C LYS A 703 27.50 -11.68 56.97
N LEU A 704 27.01 -12.78 56.39
CA LEU A 704 27.08 -13.04 54.95
C LEU A 704 25.82 -12.52 54.25
N TYR A 705 24.65 -12.79 54.83
CA TYR A 705 23.37 -12.28 54.32
C TYR A 705 23.29 -10.76 54.32
N THR A 706 23.92 -10.07 55.28
CA THR A 706 23.96 -8.59 55.32
C THR A 706 24.63 -7.95 54.09
N MET A 707 25.60 -8.61 53.45
CA MET A 707 26.26 -8.05 52.26
C MET A 707 25.42 -8.23 50.99
N VAL A 708 24.80 -9.41 50.81
CA VAL A 708 23.85 -9.64 49.70
C VAL A 708 22.59 -8.78 49.87
N GLY A 709 22.08 -8.67 51.09
CA GLY A 709 20.95 -7.81 51.43
C GLY A 709 21.22 -6.33 51.14
N GLY A 710 22.44 -5.84 51.38
CA GLY A 710 22.82 -4.46 51.03
C GLY A 710 22.70 -4.17 49.52
N LEU A 711 23.21 -5.07 48.67
CA LEU A 711 23.09 -4.93 47.21
C LEU A 711 21.63 -4.98 46.73
N LEU A 712 20.82 -5.85 47.34
CA LEU A 712 19.39 -6.01 47.03
C LEU A 712 18.56 -4.81 47.49
N VAL A 713 18.87 -4.21 48.65
CA VAL A 713 18.22 -2.97 49.12
C VAL A 713 18.47 -1.82 48.15
N VAL A 714 19.67 -1.70 47.58
CA VAL A 714 19.96 -0.68 46.55
C VAL A 714 19.12 -0.91 45.28
N ASP A 715 18.97 -2.17 44.81
CA ASP A 715 18.09 -2.46 43.66
C ASP A 715 16.63 -2.12 43.94
N VAL A 716 16.11 -2.52 45.10
CA VAL A 716 14.72 -2.24 45.49
C VAL A 716 14.50 -0.73 45.62
N ALA A 717 15.46 0.03 46.17
CA ALA A 717 15.38 1.48 46.24
C ALA A 717 15.39 2.14 44.84
N LEU A 718 16.26 1.70 43.94
CA LEU A 718 16.33 2.23 42.57
C LEU A 718 15.07 1.88 41.75
N LEU A 719 14.59 0.64 41.83
CA LEU A 719 13.39 0.20 41.10
C LEU A 719 12.09 0.78 41.65
N THR A 720 11.97 1.00 42.97
CA THR A 720 10.83 1.74 43.53
C THR A 720 10.88 3.21 43.15
N ALA A 721 12.05 3.86 43.19
CA ALA A 721 12.19 5.24 42.72
C ALA A 721 11.83 5.38 41.24
N TRP A 722 12.28 4.46 40.37
CA TRP A 722 11.91 4.42 38.95
C TRP A 722 10.39 4.25 38.79
N GLN A 723 9.81 3.19 39.36
CA GLN A 723 8.38 2.88 39.19
C GLN A 723 7.44 3.94 39.79
N LEU A 724 7.86 4.67 40.84
CA LEU A 724 7.05 5.75 41.43
C LEU A 724 7.20 7.09 40.70
N ARG A 725 8.36 7.38 40.10
CA ARG A 725 8.62 8.68 39.46
C ARG A 725 8.39 8.70 37.96
N ASP A 726 8.63 7.59 37.28
CA ASP A 726 8.62 7.45 35.83
C ASP A 726 8.32 5.97 35.47
N PRO A 727 7.08 5.49 35.70
CA PRO A 727 6.73 4.08 35.55
C PRO A 727 6.95 3.57 34.12
N LEU A 728 7.38 2.31 34.00
CA LEU A 728 7.45 1.62 32.71
C LEU A 728 6.05 1.42 32.12
N GLN A 729 5.82 1.94 30.91
CA GLN A 729 4.55 1.86 30.20
C GLN A 729 4.69 1.10 28.87
N ARG A 730 3.54 0.69 28.31
CA ARG A 730 3.42 0.18 26.95
C ARG A 730 3.54 1.35 25.97
N ARG A 731 4.64 1.43 25.22
CA ARG A 731 4.71 2.25 23.99
C ARG A 731 4.53 1.34 22.77
N VAL A 732 3.97 1.89 21.70
CA VAL A 732 3.81 1.19 20.42
C VAL A 732 4.55 1.96 19.35
N GLU A 733 5.54 1.32 18.73
CA GLU A 733 6.22 1.80 17.53
C GLU A 733 5.45 1.32 16.30
N ILE A 734 5.17 2.23 15.36
CA ILE A 734 4.37 1.97 14.16
C ILE A 734 5.30 1.97 12.94
N PHE A 735 5.29 0.88 12.19
CA PHE A 735 6.09 0.72 10.97
C PHE A 735 5.32 1.20 9.72
N PRO A 736 6.02 1.51 8.62
CA PRO A 736 5.39 1.76 7.32
C PRO A 736 4.54 0.56 6.88
N LEU A 737 3.57 0.82 5.99
CA LEU A 737 2.67 -0.19 5.47
C LEU A 737 3.44 -1.26 4.67
N GLU A 738 3.15 -2.53 4.97
CA GLU A 738 3.66 -3.70 4.27
C GLU A 738 2.63 -4.25 3.28
N ALA A 739 3.11 -4.97 2.27
CA ALA A 739 2.26 -5.74 1.38
C ALA A 739 1.57 -6.89 2.15
N PRO A 740 0.38 -7.33 1.72
CA PRO A 740 -0.29 -8.48 2.33
C PRO A 740 0.55 -9.76 2.21
N ARG A 741 0.40 -10.68 3.16
CA ARG A 741 1.09 -11.99 3.14
C ARG A 741 0.63 -12.91 2.02
N HIS A 742 -0.60 -12.72 1.53
CA HIS A 742 -1.14 -13.38 0.35
C HIS A 742 -1.42 -12.32 -0.72
N HIS A 743 -1.03 -12.58 -1.96
CA HIS A 743 -1.24 -11.65 -3.08
C HIS A 743 -2.72 -11.37 -3.40
N ASP A 744 -3.64 -12.14 -2.81
CA ASP A 744 -5.08 -12.01 -3.02
C ASP A 744 -5.83 -11.12 -2.00
N ASP A 745 -5.20 -10.77 -0.89
CA ASP A 745 -5.82 -9.92 0.13
C ASP A 745 -5.70 -8.44 -0.22
N ASP A 746 -6.84 -7.77 -0.42
CA ASP A 746 -6.91 -6.35 -0.77
C ASP A 746 -6.73 -5.44 0.47
N VAL A 747 -5.62 -5.64 1.17
CA VAL A 747 -5.34 -5.13 2.52
C VAL A 747 -3.87 -4.75 2.63
N HIS A 748 -3.58 -3.57 3.16
CA HIS A 748 -2.23 -3.23 3.62
C HIS A 748 -2.07 -3.53 5.11
N ILE A 749 -0.97 -4.19 5.47
CA ILE A 749 -0.65 -4.50 6.86
C ILE A 749 0.11 -3.31 7.45
N ARG A 750 -0.32 -2.81 8.62
CA ARG A 750 0.44 -1.85 9.43
C ARG A 750 1.10 -2.61 10.58
N PRO A 751 2.42 -2.83 10.57
CA PRO A 751 3.08 -3.54 11.65
C PRO A 751 3.23 -2.64 12.87
N GLU A 752 2.84 -3.15 14.04
CA GLU A 752 3.00 -2.50 15.35
C GLU A 752 4.00 -3.28 16.22
N LEU A 753 4.75 -2.59 17.07
CA LEU A 753 5.74 -3.17 17.97
C LEU A 753 5.58 -2.60 19.39
N GLU A 754 5.31 -3.49 20.34
CA GLU A 754 5.22 -3.16 21.77
C GLU A 754 6.62 -3.04 22.42
N HIS A 755 6.91 -1.85 22.95
CA HIS A 755 8.07 -1.58 23.80
C HIS A 755 7.64 -1.33 25.25
N CYS A 756 8.52 -1.68 26.20
CA CYS A 756 8.37 -1.34 27.62
C CYS A 756 9.29 -0.17 27.96
N GLU A 757 8.75 1.05 28.01
CA GLU A 757 9.55 2.27 28.22
C GLU A 757 8.90 3.24 29.19
N SER A 758 9.74 3.99 29.90
CA SER A 758 9.34 5.18 30.67
C SER A 758 9.75 6.45 29.89
N GLU A 759 9.35 7.65 30.34
CA GLU A 759 9.67 8.89 29.61
C GLU A 759 11.18 9.18 29.58
N HIS A 760 11.89 8.81 30.65
CA HIS A 760 13.33 9.06 30.81
C HIS A 760 14.12 7.74 30.84
N ASN A 761 13.64 6.73 30.08
CA ASN A 761 14.15 5.35 30.03
C ASN A 761 15.69 5.26 29.97
N THR A 762 16.32 6.06 29.10
CA THR A 762 17.79 6.10 28.92
C THR A 762 18.55 6.55 30.16
N VAL A 763 17.99 7.45 30.96
CA VAL A 763 18.59 7.94 32.22
C VAL A 763 18.53 6.84 33.28
N TRP A 764 17.38 6.19 33.45
CA TRP A 764 17.22 5.11 34.43
C TRP A 764 18.03 3.87 34.09
N LEU A 765 18.05 3.45 32.81
CA LEU A 765 18.94 2.39 32.34
C LEU A 765 20.42 2.77 32.53
N GLY A 766 20.80 4.02 32.27
CA GLY A 766 22.15 4.53 32.52
C GLY A 766 22.58 4.43 33.99
N VAL A 767 21.71 4.85 34.92
CA VAL A 767 21.96 4.75 36.37
C VAL A 767 22.04 3.28 36.81
N MET A 768 21.11 2.43 36.38
CA MET A 768 21.09 1.01 36.72
C MET A 768 22.33 0.27 36.18
N TYR A 769 22.66 0.42 34.90
CA TYR A 769 23.85 -0.21 34.30
C TYR A 769 25.14 0.37 34.86
N GLY A 770 25.20 1.67 35.21
CA GLY A 770 26.34 2.28 35.89
C GLY A 770 26.61 1.66 37.26
N TYR A 771 25.59 1.55 38.11
CA TYR A 771 25.68 0.89 39.41
C TYR A 771 26.13 -0.59 39.28
N LYS A 772 25.46 -1.35 38.41
CA LYS A 772 25.79 -2.77 38.17
C LYS A 772 27.21 -2.93 37.62
N GLY A 773 27.65 -2.03 36.73
CA GLY A 773 29.00 -1.97 36.18
C GLY A 773 30.08 -1.76 37.25
N LEU A 774 29.88 -0.82 38.17
CA LEU A 774 30.80 -0.60 39.30
C LEU A 774 30.89 -1.84 40.21
N VAL A 775 29.76 -2.49 40.50
CA VAL A 775 29.72 -3.74 41.29
C VAL A 775 30.45 -4.89 40.55
N LEU A 776 30.26 -5.01 39.23
CA LEU A 776 30.96 -5.99 38.38
C LEU A 776 32.47 -5.77 38.37
N VAL A 777 32.94 -4.53 38.20
CA VAL A 777 34.36 -4.16 38.21
C VAL A 777 34.99 -4.39 39.58
N PHE A 778 34.29 -4.09 40.67
CA PHE A 778 34.83 -4.32 42.02
C PHE A 778 34.94 -5.82 42.36
N GLY A 779 33.95 -6.64 41.97
CA GLY A 779 34.07 -8.09 42.11
C GLY A 779 35.14 -8.72 41.21
N LEU A 780 35.38 -8.16 40.01
CA LEU A 780 36.47 -8.54 39.12
C LEU A 780 37.85 -8.27 39.75
N PHE A 781 38.02 -7.10 40.39
CA PHE A 781 39.23 -6.75 41.14
C PHE A 781 39.50 -7.72 42.30
N LEU A 782 38.48 -8.02 43.11
CA LEU A 782 38.63 -8.98 44.22
C LEU A 782 38.92 -10.41 43.74
N ALA A 783 38.36 -10.82 42.59
CA ALA A 783 38.65 -12.11 41.95
C ALA A 783 40.10 -12.17 41.42
N TYR A 784 40.65 -11.06 40.96
CA TYR A 784 42.05 -10.94 40.57
C TYR A 784 42.99 -11.06 41.78
N GLU A 785 42.75 -10.29 42.85
CA GLU A 785 43.60 -10.31 44.06
C GLU A 785 43.64 -11.70 44.73
N THR A 786 42.52 -12.42 44.73
CA THR A 786 42.45 -13.75 45.36
C THR A 786 43.00 -14.91 44.52
N ARG A 787 43.44 -14.67 43.27
CA ARG A 787 43.82 -15.72 42.31
C ARG A 787 45.11 -16.50 42.66
N SER A 788 45.99 -15.91 43.46
CA SER A 788 47.33 -16.45 43.76
C SER A 788 47.38 -17.39 44.98
N VAL A 789 46.30 -17.44 45.77
CA VAL A 789 46.27 -18.07 47.09
C VAL A 789 46.09 -19.59 47.00
N LYS A 790 47.21 -20.31 46.82
CA LYS A 790 47.25 -21.77 46.66
C LYS A 790 47.24 -22.50 48.02
N VAL A 791 46.06 -22.81 48.54
CA VAL A 791 45.88 -23.73 49.68
C VAL A 791 44.85 -24.81 49.31
N ARG A 792 45.10 -26.08 49.63
CA ARG A 792 44.21 -27.21 49.27
C ARG A 792 42.78 -27.07 49.82
N GLN A 793 42.59 -26.24 50.86
CA GLN A 793 41.28 -25.91 51.46
C GLN A 793 40.54 -24.75 50.74
N ILE A 794 41.16 -24.09 49.76
CA ILE A 794 40.71 -22.81 49.16
C ILE A 794 40.29 -22.96 47.68
N ASN A 795 40.49 -24.11 47.02
CA ASN A 795 40.18 -24.31 45.59
C ASN A 795 38.76 -23.88 45.13
N ASP A 796 37.76 -23.83 46.01
CA ASP A 796 36.41 -23.27 45.73
C ASP A 796 36.46 -21.81 45.26
N SER A 797 37.39 -20.99 45.77
CA SER A 797 37.50 -19.57 45.39
C SER A 797 37.87 -19.38 43.93
N ARG A 798 38.71 -20.26 43.36
CA ARG A 798 39.16 -20.19 41.97
C ARG A 798 38.00 -20.39 41.00
N TYR A 799 37.12 -21.37 41.28
CA TYR A 799 35.93 -21.62 40.46
C TYR A 799 34.90 -20.49 40.57
N VAL A 800 34.71 -19.91 41.76
CA VAL A 800 33.85 -18.72 41.94
C VAL A 800 34.43 -17.50 41.22
N GLY A 801 35.75 -17.30 41.25
CA GLY A 801 36.44 -16.26 40.47
C GLY A 801 36.24 -16.43 38.97
N MET A 802 36.44 -17.65 38.43
CA MET A 802 36.14 -17.99 37.03
C MET A 802 34.68 -17.72 36.66
N SER A 803 33.74 -18.02 37.56
CA SER A 803 32.33 -17.70 37.39
C SER A 803 32.08 -16.18 37.30
N ILE A 804 32.75 -15.37 38.13
CA ILE A 804 32.67 -13.91 38.07
C ILE A 804 33.22 -13.37 36.74
N TYR A 805 34.37 -13.86 36.25
CA TYR A 805 34.90 -13.48 34.93
C TYR A 805 33.87 -13.75 33.82
N ASN A 806 33.22 -14.92 33.83
CA ASN A 806 32.19 -15.28 32.87
C ASN A 806 30.97 -14.33 32.91
N VAL A 807 30.45 -14.03 34.11
CA VAL A 807 29.33 -13.09 34.28
C VAL A 807 29.69 -11.70 33.76
N VAL A 808 30.86 -11.17 34.14
CA VAL A 808 31.33 -9.83 33.73
C VAL A 808 31.40 -9.71 32.21
N VAL A 809 32.04 -10.67 31.53
CA VAL A 809 32.20 -10.65 30.06
C VAL A 809 30.84 -10.73 29.35
N LEU A 810 29.95 -11.62 29.78
CA LEU A 810 28.63 -11.77 29.16
C LEU A 810 27.76 -10.52 29.35
N CYS A 811 27.74 -9.92 30.55
CA CYS A 811 26.98 -8.70 30.80
C CYS A 811 27.50 -7.50 29.98
N LEU A 812 28.83 -7.34 29.86
CA LEU A 812 29.45 -6.26 29.09
C LEU A 812 29.19 -6.38 27.58
N ILE A 813 29.05 -7.59 27.04
CA ILE A 813 28.69 -7.82 25.63
C ILE A 813 27.17 -7.66 25.42
N THR A 814 26.35 -8.14 26.36
CA THR A 814 24.90 -8.24 26.16
C THR A 814 24.21 -6.87 26.21
N ALA A 815 24.57 -6.00 27.16
CA ALA A 815 23.87 -4.74 27.35
C ALA A 815 23.98 -3.78 26.14
N PRO A 816 25.17 -3.52 25.54
CA PRO A 816 25.28 -2.64 24.38
C PRO A 816 24.58 -3.20 23.13
N VAL A 817 24.71 -4.50 22.86
CA VAL A 817 24.09 -5.13 21.68
C VAL A 817 22.56 -5.07 21.77
N THR A 818 21.98 -5.29 22.95
CA THR A 818 20.52 -5.22 23.16
C THR A 818 19.95 -3.85 22.81
N LEU A 819 20.68 -2.77 23.10
CA LEU A 819 20.27 -1.39 22.76
C LEU A 819 20.30 -1.11 21.25
N VAL A 820 21.07 -1.88 20.46
CA VAL A 820 21.19 -1.72 19.01
C VAL A 820 20.13 -2.55 18.26
N ILE A 821 19.77 -3.73 18.77
CA ILE A 821 18.85 -4.67 18.08
C ILE A 821 17.38 -4.58 18.55
N ALA A 822 17.02 -3.55 19.32
CA ALA A 822 15.71 -3.41 19.96
C ALA A 822 14.51 -3.43 18.98
N SER A 823 14.69 -3.00 17.72
CA SER A 823 13.65 -3.04 16.68
C SER A 823 13.39 -4.44 16.09
N GLN A 824 14.18 -5.46 16.44
CA GLN A 824 13.99 -6.85 16.02
C GLN A 824 13.73 -7.77 17.23
N GLN A 825 12.45 -7.97 17.58
CA GLN A 825 12.03 -8.75 18.76
C GLN A 825 12.67 -10.14 18.85
N ASP A 826 12.58 -10.99 17.81
CA ASP A 826 13.14 -12.34 17.84
C ASP A 826 14.65 -12.32 18.12
N ALA A 827 15.38 -11.39 17.51
CA ALA A 827 16.82 -11.24 17.70
C ALA A 827 17.16 -10.77 19.12
N ALA A 828 16.48 -9.72 19.60
CA ALA A 828 16.64 -9.19 20.95
C ALA A 828 16.32 -10.24 22.03
N PHE A 829 15.16 -10.90 21.91
CA PHE A 829 14.71 -11.93 22.84
C PHE A 829 15.65 -13.15 22.84
N ALA A 830 16.02 -13.66 21.66
CA ALA A 830 16.95 -14.80 21.56
C ALA A 830 18.30 -14.48 22.22
N PHE A 831 18.87 -13.32 21.90
CA PHE A 831 20.20 -12.91 22.35
C PHE A 831 20.26 -12.70 23.87
N VAL A 832 19.30 -11.96 24.45
CA VAL A 832 19.22 -11.74 25.90
C VAL A 832 18.93 -13.05 26.64
N SER A 833 18.01 -13.87 26.14
CA SER A 833 17.68 -15.16 26.77
C SER A 833 18.87 -16.12 26.75
N LEU A 834 19.56 -16.26 25.62
CA LEU A 834 20.76 -17.11 25.51
C LEU A 834 21.87 -16.62 26.44
N ALA A 835 22.09 -15.31 26.56
CA ALA A 835 23.08 -14.74 27.47
C ALA A 835 22.77 -15.10 28.94
N ILE A 836 21.52 -14.91 29.39
CA ILE A 836 21.09 -15.27 30.75
C ILE A 836 21.24 -16.78 30.99
N VAL A 837 20.75 -17.61 30.07
CA VAL A 837 20.77 -19.07 30.15
C VAL A 837 22.21 -19.60 30.22
N PHE A 838 23.08 -19.19 29.29
CA PHE A 838 24.48 -19.61 29.25
C PHE A 838 25.26 -19.12 30.48
N CYS A 839 25.02 -17.89 30.92
CA CYS A 839 25.62 -17.34 32.14
C CYS A 839 25.26 -18.16 33.39
N CYS A 840 23.97 -18.50 33.56
CA CYS A 840 23.50 -19.27 34.71
C CYS A 840 23.99 -20.72 34.67
N PHE A 841 23.89 -21.41 33.51
CA PHE A 841 24.35 -22.80 33.39
C PHE A 841 25.85 -22.94 33.62
N LEU A 842 26.69 -22.07 33.04
CA LEU A 842 28.14 -22.09 33.30
C LEU A 842 28.47 -21.80 34.77
N SER A 843 27.78 -20.84 35.39
CA SER A 843 28.03 -20.49 36.79
C SER A 843 27.69 -21.65 37.75
N MET A 844 26.55 -22.32 37.51
CA MET A 844 26.20 -23.54 38.24
C MET A 844 27.19 -24.68 37.98
N ALA A 845 27.57 -24.92 36.72
CA ALA A 845 28.48 -25.97 36.32
C ALA A 845 29.87 -25.82 36.98
N LEU A 846 30.50 -24.66 36.84
CA LEU A 846 31.83 -24.36 37.41
C LEU A 846 31.84 -24.52 38.93
N ILE A 847 30.78 -24.08 39.62
CA ILE A 847 30.73 -24.05 41.08
C ILE A 847 30.30 -25.40 41.68
N PHE A 848 29.49 -26.22 41.00
CA PHE A 848 28.97 -27.48 41.57
C PHE A 848 29.54 -28.77 41.00
N ILE A 849 29.92 -28.85 39.72
CA ILE A 849 30.43 -30.12 39.14
C ILE A 849 31.65 -30.66 39.92
N PRO A 850 32.66 -29.86 40.31
CA PRO A 850 33.76 -30.36 41.14
C PRO A 850 33.31 -30.93 42.48
N LYS A 851 32.25 -30.37 43.10
CA LYS A 851 31.74 -30.80 44.41
C LYS A 851 30.92 -32.07 44.33
N VAL A 852 30.11 -32.21 43.28
CA VAL A 852 29.34 -33.44 43.02
C VAL A 852 30.32 -34.60 42.77
N ILE A 853 31.34 -34.40 41.94
CA ILE A 853 32.38 -35.41 41.68
C ILE A 853 33.12 -35.79 42.97
N GLU A 854 33.54 -34.83 43.79
CA GLU A 854 34.28 -35.10 45.03
C GLU A 854 33.43 -35.88 46.06
N VAL A 855 32.15 -35.52 46.22
CA VAL A 855 31.22 -36.21 47.14
C VAL A 855 30.90 -37.64 46.67
N ILE A 856 30.88 -37.88 45.36
CA ILE A 856 30.72 -39.23 44.79
C ILE A 856 32.00 -40.07 44.98
N ARG A 857 33.19 -39.47 44.79
CA ARG A 857 34.48 -40.16 44.94
C ARG A 857 34.83 -40.50 46.39
N HIS A 858 34.42 -39.67 47.35
CA HIS A 858 34.79 -39.83 48.77
C HIS A 858 33.55 -39.94 49.68
N PRO A 859 32.79 -41.06 49.61
CA PRO A 859 31.52 -41.22 50.30
C PRO A 859 31.62 -41.36 51.84
N THR A 860 32.81 -41.51 52.42
CA THR A 860 33.00 -41.71 53.87
C THR A 860 33.39 -40.46 54.66
N GLU A 861 33.88 -39.37 54.04
CA GLU A 861 34.28 -38.17 54.80
C GLU A 861 33.09 -37.47 55.49
N ARG A 862 33.12 -37.40 56.83
CA ARG A 862 32.22 -36.59 57.66
C ARG A 862 33.01 -35.47 58.35
N ALA A 863 32.35 -34.40 58.76
CA ALA A 863 33.03 -33.22 59.31
C ALA A 863 33.49 -33.34 60.78
N GLU A 864 33.05 -34.38 61.51
CA GLU A 864 33.15 -34.45 62.97
C GLU A 864 33.92 -35.68 63.50
N SER A 865 34.54 -36.49 62.62
CA SER A 865 35.46 -37.57 63.01
C SER A 865 36.82 -37.00 63.45
N GLY A 866 36.80 -36.28 64.57
CA GLY A 866 37.94 -35.49 65.09
C GLY A 866 38.05 -35.45 66.61
N ARG A 867 37.46 -36.44 67.31
CA ARG A 867 37.62 -36.69 68.76
C ARG A 867 37.17 -38.11 69.11
N GLY A 868 38.14 -39.04 69.20
CA GLY A 868 37.90 -40.42 69.66
C GLY A 868 38.57 -41.48 68.78
N SER A 869 39.66 -42.07 69.31
CA SER A 869 40.32 -43.35 68.97
C SER A 869 40.27 -43.93 67.54
N GLY A 870 41.44 -44.17 66.93
CA GLY A 870 41.59 -45.22 65.90
C GLY A 870 42.51 -44.91 64.70
N SER A 871 43.77 -45.33 64.79
CA SER A 871 44.67 -45.70 63.67
C SER A 871 44.92 -44.74 62.47
N GLY A 872 46.16 -44.26 62.34
CA GLY A 872 46.85 -44.14 61.04
C GLY A 872 47.08 -42.74 60.45
N SER A 873 48.32 -42.51 59.99
CA SER A 873 48.75 -41.54 58.96
C SER A 873 47.99 -40.21 58.84
N ALA A 874 48.40 -39.19 59.61
CA ALA A 874 48.11 -37.78 59.32
C ALA A 874 49.20 -36.78 59.77
N PRO A 875 49.82 -36.88 60.97
CA PRO A 875 50.83 -35.89 61.40
C PRO A 875 52.12 -35.96 60.57
N ALA A 876 52.61 -37.17 60.32
CA ALA A 876 53.88 -37.41 59.62
C ALA A 876 53.88 -36.87 58.18
N ASP A 877 52.75 -36.90 57.48
CA ASP A 877 52.66 -36.34 56.11
C ASP A 877 52.66 -34.80 56.11
N GLU A 878 52.20 -34.14 57.17
CA GLU A 878 52.27 -32.67 57.26
C GLU A 878 53.68 -32.18 57.60
N GLU A 879 54.45 -32.92 58.41
CA GLU A 879 55.87 -32.65 58.63
C GLU A 879 56.70 -32.96 57.37
N ARG A 880 56.55 -34.16 56.79
CA ARG A 880 57.24 -34.56 55.55
C ARG A 880 56.97 -33.60 54.38
N TYR A 881 55.77 -33.04 54.28
CA TYR A 881 55.46 -32.01 53.27
C TYR A 881 56.21 -30.69 53.52
N ARG A 882 56.41 -30.29 54.78
CA ARG A 882 57.21 -29.08 55.12
C ARG A 882 58.69 -29.31 54.83
N GLU A 883 59.22 -30.51 55.11
CA GLU A 883 60.60 -30.87 54.76
C GLU A 883 60.81 -30.83 53.24
N LEU A 884 59.93 -31.49 52.46
CA LEU A 884 60.01 -31.49 50.98
C LEU A 884 59.87 -30.09 50.36
N VAL A 885 59.13 -29.17 50.98
CA VAL A 885 59.07 -27.76 50.55
C VAL A 885 60.38 -27.03 50.85
N LYS A 886 60.95 -27.24 52.05
CA LYS A 886 62.23 -26.64 52.45
C LYS A 886 63.40 -27.13 51.60
N GLU A 887 63.43 -28.44 51.32
CA GLU A 887 64.38 -29.08 50.42
C GLU A 887 64.25 -28.53 48.98
N ASN A 888 63.04 -28.27 48.48
CA ASN A 888 62.83 -27.59 47.20
C ASN A 888 63.39 -26.16 47.18
N GLU A 889 63.22 -25.38 48.24
CA GLU A 889 63.79 -24.02 48.32
C GLU A 889 65.33 -24.03 48.38
N GLU A 890 65.94 -25.03 49.02
CA GLU A 890 67.39 -25.21 49.05
C GLU A 890 67.94 -25.71 47.70
N LEU A 891 67.25 -26.66 47.05
CA LEU A 891 67.56 -27.11 45.70
C LEU A 891 67.45 -25.99 44.66
N GLN A 892 66.45 -25.10 44.75
CA GLN A 892 66.35 -23.94 43.85
C GLN A 892 67.51 -22.95 44.03
N LYS A 893 67.96 -22.69 45.28
CA LYS A 893 69.15 -21.87 45.55
C LYS A 893 70.43 -22.52 44.99
N LEU A 894 70.56 -23.85 45.12
CA LEU A 894 71.66 -24.62 44.53
C LEU A 894 71.64 -24.57 42.99
N ILE A 895 70.48 -24.69 42.35
CA ILE A 895 70.33 -24.56 40.89
C ILE A 895 70.76 -23.16 40.44
N ALA A 896 70.29 -22.09 41.09
CA ALA A 896 70.68 -20.72 40.75
C ALA A 896 72.20 -20.49 40.87
N GLN A 897 72.85 -20.99 41.93
CA GLN A 897 74.32 -20.93 42.06
C GLN A 897 75.06 -21.74 40.97
N LYS A 898 74.49 -22.86 40.52
CA LYS A 898 75.07 -23.69 39.44
C LYS A 898 74.88 -23.02 38.08
N GLU A 899 73.72 -22.41 37.80
CA GLU A 899 73.47 -21.66 36.57
C GLU A 899 74.40 -20.45 36.44
N GLU A 900 74.63 -19.69 37.53
CA GLU A 900 75.58 -18.56 37.49
C GLU A 900 77.05 -19.02 37.36
N ARG A 901 77.44 -20.16 37.97
CA ARG A 901 78.75 -20.79 37.68
C ARG A 901 78.88 -21.23 36.22
N ILE A 902 77.82 -21.77 35.61
CA ILE A 902 77.79 -22.12 34.19
C ILE A 902 77.89 -20.87 33.30
N ARG A 903 77.30 -19.74 33.72
CA ARG A 903 77.40 -18.45 33.04
C ARG A 903 78.84 -17.92 33.04
N VAL A 904 79.50 -17.88 34.20
CA VAL A 904 80.90 -17.47 34.33
C VAL A 904 81.83 -18.40 33.54
N LEU A 905 81.59 -19.72 33.56
CA LEU A 905 82.37 -20.67 32.77
C LEU A 905 82.19 -20.46 31.26
N LYS A 906 80.97 -20.17 30.78
CA LYS A 906 80.72 -19.82 29.37
C LYS A 906 81.37 -18.51 28.97
N GLN A 907 81.40 -17.52 29.87
CA GLN A 907 82.08 -16.26 29.62
C GLN A 907 83.60 -16.46 29.46
N LYS A 908 84.23 -17.27 30.33
CA LYS A 908 85.63 -17.67 30.19
C LYS A 908 85.93 -18.55 28.97
N LEU A 909 84.94 -19.27 28.46
CA LEU A 909 85.05 -20.03 27.22
C LEU A 909 85.04 -19.09 26.01
N ALA A 910 84.11 -18.13 25.98
CA ALA A 910 84.07 -17.08 24.95
C ALA A 910 85.33 -16.18 24.97
N GLU A 911 85.89 -15.87 26.14
CA GLU A 911 87.17 -15.15 26.28
C GLU A 911 88.34 -15.97 25.69
N ARG A 912 88.33 -17.30 25.81
CA ARG A 912 89.32 -18.19 25.18
C ARG A 912 89.09 -18.37 23.67
N GLU A 913 87.85 -18.44 23.23
CA GLU A 913 87.49 -18.50 21.80
C GLU A 913 87.87 -17.21 21.08
N ALA A 914 87.71 -16.04 21.72
CA ALA A 914 88.20 -14.76 21.22
C ALA A 914 89.73 -14.72 21.13
N ALA A 915 90.45 -15.09 22.20
CA ALA A 915 91.91 -15.13 22.20
C ALA A 915 92.49 -16.13 21.18
N ALA A 916 91.76 -17.19 20.84
CA ALA A 916 92.12 -18.12 19.78
C ALA A 916 91.83 -17.59 18.37
N ALA A 917 90.91 -16.62 18.21
CA ALA A 917 90.64 -15.95 16.95
C ALA A 917 91.70 -14.88 16.65
N ASP A 918 92.05 -14.04 17.63
CA ASP A 918 93.10 -13.01 17.46
C ASP A 918 94.43 -13.63 17.00
N GLY A 919 94.80 -14.78 17.58
CA GLY A 919 96.01 -15.55 17.22
C GLY A 919 96.04 -16.15 15.81
N VAL A 920 94.94 -16.11 15.04
CA VAL A 920 94.89 -16.51 13.61
C VAL A 920 94.96 -15.29 12.68
N THR A 921 94.96 -14.07 13.23
CA THR A 921 94.94 -12.83 12.44
C THR A 921 96.30 -12.15 12.29
N GLN A 922 97.36 -12.64 12.95
CA GLN A 922 98.72 -12.10 12.79
C GLN A 922 99.51 -12.74 11.63
N ASP A 923 99.24 -14.00 11.29
CA ASP A 923 99.90 -14.71 10.17
C ASP A 923 99.41 -14.27 8.76
N VAL A 924 98.78 -13.09 8.64
CA VAL A 924 98.23 -12.54 7.39
C VAL A 924 98.77 -11.12 7.11
N GLN A 925 99.94 -10.77 7.64
CA GLN A 925 100.65 -9.52 7.31
C GLN A 925 102.13 -9.67 6.92
N ASP A 926 102.78 -10.82 7.13
CA ASP A 926 104.21 -11.04 6.88
C ASP A 926 104.53 -12.26 5.97
N GLU A 927 103.78 -12.46 4.88
CA GLU A 927 104.24 -13.31 3.77
C GLU A 927 104.02 -12.67 2.38
N GLN A 928 104.65 -11.51 2.19
CA GLN A 928 105.08 -10.95 0.89
C GLN A 928 103.96 -10.63 -0.14
N ILE A 929 104.19 -10.02 -1.32
CA ILE A 929 104.91 -10.41 -2.56
C ILE A 929 104.51 -11.79 -3.08
#